data_AF-A0A803T559-F1
#
_entry.id   AF-A0A803T559-F1
#
_cell.length_a   1.000
_cell.length_b   1.000
_cell.length_c   1.000
_cell.angle_alpha   90.00
_cell.angle_beta   90.00
_cell.angle_gamma   90.00
#
_symmetry.space_group_name_H-M   'P 1'
#
loop_
_entity.id
_entity.type
_entity.pdbx_description
1 polymer ?
#
loop_
_entity_poly.entity_id
_entity_poly.type
_entity_poly.pdbx_seq_one_letter_code
_entity_poly.pdbx_strand_id
1 'polypeptide(L)'
;MDVEGFGELLQQAEQLAAETEGIAELPHVERNLQEIQQAGERLRSRTLTRTSQETADVKASVLLGSRGLDISHISQRLESLSAVTTFEPLEPVKDTDIQGFLKNEKDNALLSAIEESRKRTFAMAEEYHRESMLVEWEQVKQRILHTLLASGEDALDFTQESEPSYVSELSQPGRSSLDNIEMAYARISMGSVDLLLANKMDLLLANKIVKLIRIIVVVCLQVKNNYTLVMVFGNLQQAQLGGVPGTYQLVRSFLNIKLPVSVPGLQDGEVEGHPVWALIYYCMRCGDLMAALQVVNRAQHQLGEFKSWFQEYLHNKDRRLSPATENKVRLHYRRALRNNTDPYKRAVYCILGRCDVADSHSEVADKIEDYLWLKLNQVCFDDDGSNAPQDRLTLSQFQKQLLEDYGESHFLANQQSFLYFQVLFLTAQFEAAIAFLFRTERLRCHAVHVALVLFELKMLLKSSGQSAQLLSHEAGDPPAVRRLNFVRLVMLYTRKFESTDPREALQYFYFLRNEKDSQGENMFLRCVSELVIESREFDMILGKLENDGSRKPGVIDKFTKDTKPIINKVASVAESKGLFEEAAKLYDLAKNPDKVLELMNKLLSPVISQVSIPQSNKDRLKNMAHSIAERYKAHGISTTKPVNSTFFLLLDLITFFDEYHAGHIDKAFDIIERLKLVPLSQEYVEERVAAFRNFSDEVSQWL
;
A
#
# COMPACT_ATOMS: atom_id res chain seq x y z
N MET A 1 -12.75 -11.58 -53.62
CA MET A 1 -12.40 -10.32 -52.95
C MET A 1 -11.45 -9.60 -53.87
N ASP A 2 -11.86 -8.44 -54.36
CA ASP A 2 -11.17 -7.66 -55.40
C ASP A 2 -9.79 -7.21 -54.91
N VAL A 3 -8.78 -7.58 -55.67
CA VAL A 3 -7.35 -7.31 -55.38
C VAL A 3 -6.96 -5.86 -55.76
N GLU A 4 -7.83 -5.14 -56.44
CA GLU A 4 -7.56 -3.78 -56.94
C GLU A 4 -7.60 -2.70 -55.85
N GLY A 5 -8.46 -2.85 -54.82
CA GLY A 5 -8.61 -1.82 -53.77
C GLY A 5 -7.40 -1.69 -52.83
N PHE A 6 -6.58 -2.74 -52.67
CA PHE A 6 -5.38 -2.68 -51.83
C PHE A 6 -4.18 -2.03 -52.53
N GLY A 7 -4.14 -2.08 -53.87
CA GLY A 7 -3.09 -1.41 -54.64
C GLY A 7 -3.20 0.11 -54.57
N GLU A 8 -4.42 0.64 -54.67
CA GLU A 8 -4.68 2.08 -54.53
C GLU A 8 -4.38 2.59 -53.11
N LEU A 9 -4.72 1.80 -52.09
CA LEU A 9 -4.43 2.12 -50.68
C LEU A 9 -2.93 2.15 -50.39
N LEU A 10 -2.17 1.21 -50.96
CA LEU A 10 -0.71 1.19 -50.84
C LEU A 10 -0.09 2.42 -51.52
N GLN A 11 -0.57 2.75 -52.72
CA GLN A 11 -0.09 3.93 -53.46
C GLN A 11 -0.40 5.23 -52.72
N GLN A 12 -1.59 5.37 -52.13
CA GLN A 12 -1.96 6.53 -51.30
C GLN A 12 -1.11 6.64 -50.03
N ALA A 13 -0.81 5.52 -49.37
CA ALA A 13 0.03 5.50 -48.17
C ALA A 13 1.49 5.88 -48.48
N GLU A 14 2.03 5.42 -49.61
CA GLU A 14 3.38 5.81 -50.07
C GLU A 14 3.45 7.29 -50.46
N GLN A 15 2.39 7.82 -51.08
CA GLN A 15 2.31 9.24 -51.46
C GLN A 15 2.23 10.15 -50.22
N LEU A 16 1.46 9.76 -49.21
CA LEU A 16 1.38 10.45 -47.90
C LEU A 16 2.73 10.42 -47.16
N ALA A 17 3.44 9.30 -47.19
CA ALA A 17 4.77 9.21 -46.58
C ALA A 17 5.77 10.17 -47.25
N ALA A 18 5.75 10.28 -48.58
CA ALA A 18 6.59 11.21 -49.34
C ALA A 18 6.21 12.69 -49.11
N GLU A 19 4.93 13.02 -48.94
CA GLU A 19 4.47 14.38 -48.61
C GLU A 19 4.88 14.83 -47.19
N THR A 20 5.15 13.89 -46.29
CA THR A 20 5.51 14.19 -44.89
C THR A 20 7.02 14.44 -44.70
N GLU A 21 7.87 14.13 -45.69
CA GLU A 21 9.34 14.36 -45.62
C GLU A 21 9.73 15.85 -45.60
N GLY A 22 8.80 16.77 -45.86
CA GLY A 22 9.04 18.22 -45.87
C GLY A 22 8.64 18.98 -44.59
N ILE A 23 8.04 18.34 -43.59
CA ILE A 23 7.47 19.02 -42.40
C ILE A 23 8.26 18.62 -41.14
N ALA A 24 9.09 19.53 -40.64
CA ALA A 24 10.07 19.29 -39.58
C ALA A 24 9.52 19.02 -38.15
N GLU A 25 8.22 18.81 -37.97
CA GLU A 25 7.57 18.68 -36.65
C GLU A 25 6.82 17.36 -36.39
N LEU A 26 6.90 16.37 -37.28
CA LEU A 26 6.32 15.03 -37.04
C LEU A 26 7.41 13.94 -37.00
N PRO A 27 7.30 12.94 -36.10
CA PRO A 27 8.28 11.86 -35.99
C PRO A 27 8.31 11.02 -37.28
N HIS A 28 9.50 10.79 -37.84
CA HIS A 28 9.69 10.03 -39.07
C HIS A 28 9.40 8.53 -38.89
N VAL A 29 8.74 7.94 -39.89
CA VAL A 29 8.47 6.50 -39.95
C VAL A 29 9.75 5.80 -40.46
N GLU A 30 10.48 5.15 -39.55
CA GLU A 30 11.81 4.56 -39.84
C GLU A 30 11.80 3.30 -40.73
N ARG A 31 10.63 2.73 -41.08
CA ARG A 31 10.55 1.50 -41.88
C ARG A 31 9.42 1.55 -42.89
N ASN A 32 9.71 1.21 -44.14
CA ASN A 32 8.68 1.10 -45.17
C ASN A 32 7.83 -0.17 -44.97
N LEU A 33 6.62 -0.20 -45.56
CA LEU A 33 5.68 -1.32 -45.40
C LEU A 33 6.26 -2.65 -45.90
N GLN A 34 7.12 -2.64 -46.92
CA GLN A 34 7.84 -3.84 -47.39
C GLN A 34 8.85 -4.36 -46.35
N GLU A 35 9.55 -3.48 -45.66
CA GLU A 35 10.49 -3.83 -44.59
C GLU A 35 9.75 -4.35 -43.36
N ILE A 36 8.58 -3.81 -43.06
CA ILE A 36 7.69 -4.33 -42.01
C ILE A 36 7.16 -5.71 -42.39
N GLN A 37 6.77 -5.93 -43.65
CA GLN A 37 6.34 -7.24 -44.13
C GLN A 37 7.48 -8.26 -44.05
N GLN A 38 8.69 -7.91 -44.49
CA GLN A 38 9.86 -8.80 -44.41
C GLN A 38 10.27 -9.08 -42.96
N ALA A 39 10.15 -8.09 -42.06
CA ALA A 39 10.35 -8.29 -40.63
C ALA A 39 9.28 -9.19 -40.02
N GLY A 40 8.02 -9.03 -40.44
CA GLY A 40 6.90 -9.88 -40.07
C GLY A 40 7.08 -11.33 -40.54
N GLU A 41 7.56 -11.55 -41.75
CA GLU A 41 7.85 -12.87 -42.30
C GLU A 41 9.07 -13.53 -41.62
N ARG A 42 10.09 -12.75 -41.24
CA ARG A 42 11.23 -13.22 -40.42
C ARG A 42 10.82 -13.56 -38.98
N LEU A 43 9.89 -12.81 -38.40
CA LEU A 43 9.31 -13.15 -37.11
C LEU A 43 8.43 -14.39 -37.23
N ARG A 44 7.61 -14.50 -38.28
CA ARG A 44 6.78 -15.66 -38.56
C ARG A 44 7.61 -16.92 -38.77
N SER A 45 8.75 -16.84 -39.46
CA SER A 45 9.66 -17.98 -39.65
C SER A 45 10.37 -18.38 -38.35
N ARG A 46 10.61 -17.43 -37.42
CA ARG A 46 11.09 -17.75 -36.05
C ARG A 46 10.00 -18.33 -35.16
N THR A 47 8.74 -17.97 -35.35
CA THR A 47 7.61 -18.46 -34.53
C THR A 47 7.04 -19.78 -35.04
N LEU A 48 7.16 -20.10 -36.33
CA LEU A 48 6.67 -21.35 -36.93
C LEU A 48 7.54 -22.58 -36.62
N THR A 49 8.77 -22.40 -36.12
CA THR A 49 9.59 -23.52 -35.62
C THR A 49 9.27 -23.82 -34.17
N ARG A 50 8.32 -24.74 -33.97
CA ARG A 50 7.97 -25.40 -32.70
C ARG A 50 9.09 -26.34 -32.20
N THR A 51 10.34 -25.87 -32.23
CA THR A 51 11.60 -26.60 -31.89
C THR A 51 12.51 -25.79 -30.93
N SER A 52 12.00 -24.69 -30.36
CA SER A 52 12.75 -23.82 -29.44
C SER A 52 12.94 -24.41 -28.04
N GLN A 53 12.14 -25.40 -27.63
CA GLN A 53 12.35 -26.10 -26.35
C GLN A 53 13.55 -27.05 -26.44
N GLU A 54 13.61 -27.89 -27.47
CA GLU A 54 14.68 -28.89 -27.64
C GLU A 54 16.05 -28.25 -27.91
N THR A 55 16.12 -27.14 -28.65
CA THR A 55 17.41 -26.48 -28.94
C THR A 55 17.95 -25.67 -27.76
N ALA A 56 17.08 -25.16 -26.89
CA ALA A 56 17.46 -24.54 -25.62
C ALA A 56 17.92 -25.61 -24.62
N ASP A 57 17.23 -26.75 -24.56
CA ASP A 57 17.61 -27.88 -23.70
C ASP A 57 18.91 -28.54 -24.15
N VAL A 58 19.18 -28.66 -25.45
CA VAL A 58 20.46 -29.17 -25.96
C VAL A 58 21.61 -28.21 -25.64
N LYS A 59 21.42 -26.89 -25.75
CA LYS A 59 22.45 -25.91 -25.38
C LYS A 59 22.69 -25.87 -23.87
N ALA A 60 21.64 -25.95 -23.06
CA ALA A 60 21.75 -26.08 -21.61
C ALA A 60 22.44 -27.40 -21.22
N SER A 61 22.14 -28.48 -21.94
CA SER A 61 22.74 -29.80 -21.71
C SER A 61 24.23 -29.85 -22.03
N VAL A 62 24.65 -29.21 -23.12
CA VAL A 62 26.08 -29.09 -23.48
C VAL A 62 26.84 -28.20 -22.50
N LEU A 63 26.24 -27.11 -22.04
CA LEU A 63 26.85 -26.19 -21.05
C LEU A 63 27.06 -26.86 -19.69
N LEU A 64 26.08 -27.64 -19.23
CA LEU A 64 26.12 -28.32 -17.95
C LEU A 64 27.00 -29.59 -17.99
N GLY A 65 27.02 -30.31 -19.12
CA GLY A 65 27.96 -31.41 -19.36
C GLY A 65 29.42 -30.95 -19.34
N SER A 66 29.73 -29.76 -19.86
CA SER A 66 31.08 -29.17 -19.82
C SER A 66 31.57 -28.83 -18.40
N ARG A 67 30.66 -28.76 -17.42
CA ARG A 67 30.94 -28.51 -16.00
C ARG A 67 30.90 -29.81 -15.15
N GLY A 68 30.81 -30.98 -15.79
CA GLY A 68 30.87 -32.28 -15.13
C GLY A 68 29.53 -32.84 -14.65
N LEU A 69 28.40 -32.30 -15.11
CA LEU A 69 27.06 -32.77 -14.75
C LEU A 69 26.43 -33.58 -15.90
N ASP A 70 26.23 -34.88 -15.66
CA ASP A 70 25.59 -35.77 -16.63
C ASP A 70 24.06 -35.69 -16.54
N ILE A 71 23.47 -34.92 -17.45
CA ILE A 71 22.04 -34.62 -17.48
C ILE A 71 21.19 -35.82 -17.87
N SER A 72 21.75 -36.77 -18.63
CA SER A 72 21.01 -37.98 -19.01
C SER A 72 20.65 -38.80 -17.78
N HIS A 73 21.58 -38.92 -16.83
CA HIS A 73 21.40 -39.62 -15.56
C HIS A 73 20.47 -38.86 -14.60
N ILE A 74 20.48 -37.52 -14.63
CA ILE A 74 19.61 -36.68 -13.80
C ILE A 74 18.18 -36.69 -14.33
N SER A 75 17.97 -36.56 -15.65
CA SER A 75 16.65 -36.66 -16.26
C SER A 75 16.03 -38.05 -16.08
N GLN A 76 16.81 -39.13 -16.17
CA GLN A 76 16.33 -40.48 -15.83
C GLN A 76 15.89 -40.59 -14.35
N ARG A 77 16.61 -39.94 -13.42
CA ARG A 77 16.17 -39.87 -12.02
C ARG A 77 14.95 -38.99 -11.83
N LEU A 78 14.84 -37.89 -12.56
CA LEU A 78 13.72 -36.96 -12.49
C LEU A 78 12.44 -37.55 -13.07
N GLU A 79 12.53 -38.33 -14.15
CA GLU A 79 11.42 -39.08 -14.74
C GLU A 79 11.00 -40.26 -13.85
N SER A 80 11.94 -40.86 -13.11
CA SER A 80 11.61 -41.82 -12.05
C SER A 80 10.94 -41.16 -10.82
N LEU A 81 11.00 -39.84 -10.71
CA LEU A 81 10.35 -39.02 -9.68
C LEU A 81 9.09 -38.36 -10.25
N SER A 82 8.14 -39.15 -10.73
CA SER A 82 6.83 -38.62 -11.12
C SER A 82 6.00 -38.27 -9.86
N ALA A 83 5.50 -37.04 -9.81
CA ALA A 83 4.77 -36.46 -8.68
C ALA A 83 3.32 -36.98 -8.52
N VAL A 84 3.07 -38.26 -8.85
CA VAL A 84 1.73 -38.89 -8.86
C VAL A 84 1.56 -39.96 -7.78
N THR A 85 2.52 -40.16 -6.87
CA THR A 85 2.42 -41.21 -5.82
C THR A 85 2.58 -40.70 -4.39
N THR A 86 2.29 -39.42 -4.12
CA THR A 86 2.49 -38.85 -2.77
C THR A 86 1.37 -39.22 -1.77
N PHE A 87 0.24 -39.77 -2.21
CA PHE A 87 -0.91 -40.05 -1.30
C PHE A 87 -1.67 -41.35 -1.61
N GLU A 88 -0.98 -42.44 -1.90
CA GLU A 88 -1.56 -43.78 -1.69
C GLU A 88 -0.63 -44.62 -0.80
N PRO A 89 -1.16 -45.47 0.10
CA PRO A 89 -0.35 -46.41 0.83
C PRO A 89 0.43 -47.26 -0.19
N LEU A 90 1.76 -47.33 -0.06
CA LEU A 90 2.63 -47.99 -1.03
C LEU A 90 2.35 -49.49 -1.23
N GLU A 91 1.47 -50.09 -0.42
CA GLU A 91 0.83 -51.39 -0.68
C GLU A 91 -0.44 -51.48 0.20
N PRO A 92 -1.58 -52.00 -0.29
CA PRO A 92 -2.71 -52.35 0.57
C PRO A 92 -2.31 -53.52 1.47
N VAL A 93 -1.92 -53.23 2.71
CA VAL A 93 -1.59 -54.25 3.71
C VAL A 93 -2.87 -55.02 4.02
N LYS A 94 -2.92 -56.30 3.65
CA LYS A 94 -3.97 -57.21 4.13
C LYS A 94 -3.83 -57.36 5.65
N ASP A 95 -4.95 -57.40 6.37
CA ASP A 95 -5.09 -57.37 7.85
C ASP A 95 -4.34 -58.48 8.65
N THR A 96 -3.40 -59.23 8.03
CA THR A 96 -2.59 -60.28 8.67
C THR A 96 -1.07 -60.10 8.55
N ASP A 97 -0.57 -59.04 7.92
CA ASP A 97 0.89 -58.78 7.82
C ASP A 97 1.38 -57.65 8.75
N ILE A 98 1.77 -58.05 9.96
CA ILE A 98 2.29 -57.16 11.00
C ILE A 98 3.62 -56.50 10.58
N GLN A 99 4.45 -57.18 9.78
CA GLN A 99 5.72 -56.61 9.34
C GLN A 99 5.53 -55.53 8.28
N GLY A 100 4.59 -55.73 7.35
CA GLY A 100 4.19 -54.70 6.38
C GLY A 100 3.64 -53.44 7.05
N PHE A 101 2.78 -53.61 8.05
CA PHE A 101 2.24 -52.49 8.83
C PHE A 101 3.34 -51.70 9.55
N LEU A 102 4.25 -52.38 10.26
CA LEU A 102 5.34 -51.73 11.00
C LEU A 102 6.32 -51.00 10.07
N LYS A 103 6.57 -51.53 8.87
CA LYS A 103 7.42 -50.87 7.88
C LYS A 103 6.77 -49.60 7.33
N ASN A 104 5.47 -49.66 7.03
CA ASN A 104 4.70 -48.51 6.55
C ASN A 104 4.58 -47.41 7.62
N GLU A 105 4.32 -47.77 8.88
CA GLU A 105 4.34 -46.82 10.01
C GLU A 105 5.72 -46.15 10.16
N LYS A 106 6.80 -46.93 10.06
CA LYS A 106 8.17 -46.38 10.13
C LYS A 106 8.43 -45.39 9.00
N ASP A 107 8.02 -45.72 7.79
CA ASP A 107 8.26 -44.90 6.60
C ASP A 107 7.39 -43.61 6.63
N ASN A 108 6.14 -43.69 7.12
CA ASN A 108 5.28 -42.54 7.36
C ASN A 108 5.82 -41.61 8.46
N ALA A 109 6.34 -42.17 9.55
CA ALA A 109 6.99 -41.39 10.61
C ALA A 109 8.24 -40.65 10.09
N LEU A 110 9.01 -41.30 9.21
CA LEU A 110 10.18 -40.70 8.53
C LEU A 110 9.77 -39.56 7.59
N LEU A 111 8.71 -39.77 6.79
CA LEU A 111 8.15 -38.74 5.91
C LEU A 111 7.64 -37.52 6.70
N SER A 112 6.92 -37.76 7.80
CA SER A 112 6.42 -36.70 8.67
C SER A 112 7.55 -35.90 9.31
N ALA A 113 8.61 -36.57 9.77
CA ALA A 113 9.79 -35.90 10.32
C ALA A 113 10.55 -35.06 9.28
N ILE A 114 10.65 -35.55 8.03
CA ILE A 114 11.26 -34.80 6.92
C ILE A 114 10.43 -33.56 6.59
N GLU A 115 9.10 -33.69 6.57
CA GLU A 115 8.21 -32.58 6.26
C GLU A 115 8.22 -31.51 7.37
N GLU A 116 8.23 -31.92 8.64
CA GLU A 116 8.38 -31.03 9.77
C GLU A 116 9.74 -30.30 9.74
N SER A 117 10.83 -31.02 9.43
CA SER A 117 12.14 -30.41 9.24
C SER A 117 12.13 -29.39 8.09
N ARG A 118 11.52 -29.73 6.94
CA ARG A 118 11.41 -28.82 5.79
C ARG A 118 10.65 -27.55 6.17
N LYS A 119 9.52 -27.69 6.86
CA LYS A 119 8.68 -26.58 7.31
C LYS A 119 9.42 -25.67 8.29
N ARG A 120 10.19 -26.28 9.21
CA ARG A 120 11.02 -25.55 10.17
C ARG A 120 12.17 -24.80 9.50
N THR A 121 12.85 -25.43 8.55
CA THR A 121 13.93 -24.79 7.78
C THR A 121 13.41 -23.60 6.96
N PHE A 122 12.24 -23.74 6.32
CA PHE A 122 11.61 -22.62 5.60
C PHE A 122 11.26 -21.45 6.52
N ALA A 123 10.64 -21.73 7.68
CA ALA A 123 10.32 -20.69 8.65
C ALA A 123 11.57 -19.99 9.19
N MET A 124 12.65 -20.73 9.46
CA MET A 124 13.93 -20.15 9.88
C MET A 124 14.59 -19.30 8.80
N ALA A 125 14.51 -19.73 7.53
CA ALA A 125 15.06 -18.97 6.41
C ALA A 125 14.27 -17.67 6.17
N GLU A 126 12.94 -17.72 6.29
CA GLU A 126 12.07 -16.56 6.19
C GLU A 126 12.34 -15.56 7.32
N GLU A 127 12.50 -16.05 8.55
CA GLU A 127 12.83 -15.22 9.72
C GLU A 127 14.22 -14.59 9.59
N TYR A 128 15.23 -15.37 9.18
CA TYR A 128 16.58 -14.85 8.93
C TYR A 128 16.60 -13.80 7.81
N HIS A 129 15.86 -14.04 6.72
CA HIS A 129 15.71 -13.07 5.64
C HIS A 129 15.00 -11.80 6.11
N ARG A 130 13.97 -11.91 6.96
CA ARG A 130 13.26 -10.79 7.59
C ARG A 130 14.18 -9.96 8.49
N GLU A 131 15.00 -10.61 9.32
CA GLU A 131 15.99 -9.94 10.16
C GLU A 131 17.07 -9.25 9.31
N SER A 132 17.58 -9.91 8.27
CA SER A 132 18.53 -9.31 7.33
C SER A 132 17.94 -8.08 6.63
N MET A 133 16.70 -8.18 6.15
CA MET A 133 15.96 -7.06 5.57
C MET A 133 15.77 -5.90 6.54
N LEU A 134 15.53 -6.18 7.83
CA LEU A 134 15.42 -5.13 8.85
C LEU A 134 16.77 -4.46 9.14
N VAL A 135 17.86 -5.23 9.15
CA VAL A 135 19.21 -4.68 9.31
C VAL A 135 19.59 -3.83 8.10
N GLU A 136 19.33 -4.31 6.88
CA GLU A 136 19.50 -3.54 5.65
C GLU A 136 18.63 -2.28 5.65
N TRP A 137 17.38 -2.39 6.09
CA TRP A 137 16.48 -1.26 6.22
C TRP A 137 17.01 -0.25 7.24
N GLU A 138 17.52 -0.68 8.40
CA GLU A 138 18.10 0.25 9.37
C GLU A 138 19.36 0.91 8.78
N GLN A 139 20.19 0.18 8.03
CA GLN A 139 21.33 0.78 7.32
C GLN A 139 20.90 1.75 6.22
N VAL A 140 19.83 1.46 5.47
CA VAL A 140 19.26 2.35 4.46
C VAL A 140 18.63 3.56 5.14
N LYS A 141 17.90 3.40 6.24
CA LYS A 141 17.35 4.47 7.05
C LYS A 141 18.45 5.36 7.61
N GLN A 142 19.54 4.81 8.15
CA GLN A 142 20.70 5.57 8.62
C GLN A 142 21.40 6.29 7.48
N ARG A 143 21.55 5.67 6.30
CA ARG A 143 22.08 6.31 5.08
C ARG A 143 21.18 7.42 4.59
N ILE A 144 19.86 7.20 4.49
CA ILE A 144 18.88 8.22 4.13
C ILE A 144 18.91 9.34 5.16
N LEU A 145 18.98 9.04 6.47
CA LEU A 145 19.16 10.04 7.51
C LEU A 145 20.43 10.85 7.25
N HIS A 146 21.56 10.18 6.98
CA HIS A 146 22.84 10.81 6.72
C HIS A 146 22.85 11.66 5.44
N THR A 147 22.20 11.20 4.36
CA THR A 147 22.02 11.93 3.11
C THR A 147 21.06 13.10 3.27
N LEU A 148 20.00 12.97 4.08
CA LEU A 148 19.11 14.05 4.48
C LEU A 148 19.81 15.08 5.39
N LEU A 149 20.89 14.67 6.08
CA LEU A 149 21.70 15.55 6.96
C LEU A 149 22.88 16.21 6.21
N ALA A 150 23.34 15.64 5.10
CA ALA A 150 24.52 16.09 4.35
C ALA A 150 24.22 17.09 3.21
N SER A 151 22.95 17.36 2.86
CA SER A 151 22.59 18.32 1.81
C SER A 151 22.75 19.80 2.21
N GLY A 152 23.74 20.10 3.06
CA GLY A 152 24.02 21.45 3.55
C GLY A 152 25.37 22.01 3.10
N GLU A 153 26.41 21.18 2.92
CA GLU A 153 27.74 21.61 2.52
C GLU A 153 28.38 20.52 1.66
N ASP A 154 28.98 20.93 0.53
CA ASP A 154 29.59 20.15 -0.55
C ASP A 154 28.66 19.52 -1.60
N ALA A 155 28.62 20.22 -2.74
CA ALA A 155 28.34 19.63 -4.04
C ALA A 155 29.34 18.49 -4.32
N LEU A 156 28.89 17.25 -4.17
CA LEU A 156 29.55 16.08 -4.74
C LEU A 156 28.52 15.29 -5.55
N ASP A 157 28.52 15.64 -6.83
CA ASP A 157 28.38 14.79 -8.01
C ASP A 157 27.62 13.46 -7.78
N PHE A 158 26.30 13.51 -7.85
CA PHE A 158 25.58 12.40 -8.44
C PHE A 158 25.89 12.46 -9.93
N THR A 159 26.91 11.73 -10.37
CA THR A 159 27.02 11.38 -11.78
C THR A 159 25.68 10.78 -12.15
N GLN A 160 24.92 11.55 -12.91
CA GLN A 160 23.73 11.14 -13.63
C GLN A 160 24.16 9.91 -14.41
N GLU A 161 23.86 8.71 -13.90
CA GLU A 161 23.91 7.52 -14.74
C GLU A 161 22.94 7.82 -15.88
N SER A 162 23.53 8.05 -17.04
CA SER A 162 22.84 8.29 -18.30
C SER A 162 21.76 7.23 -18.46
N GLU A 163 20.53 7.70 -18.56
CA GLU A 163 19.35 6.86 -18.78
C GLU A 163 19.60 5.91 -19.95
N PRO A 164 19.47 4.59 -19.77
CA PRO A 164 18.82 3.84 -20.82
C PRO A 164 17.36 4.29 -20.79
N SER A 165 16.94 4.97 -21.85
CA SER A 165 15.56 5.29 -22.15
C SER A 165 14.75 3.99 -22.18
N TYR A 166 14.24 3.58 -21.01
CA TYR A 166 13.21 2.56 -20.93
C TYR A 166 11.90 3.23 -21.33
N VAL A 167 11.67 3.22 -22.64
CA VAL A 167 10.32 3.21 -23.18
C VAL A 167 9.55 2.14 -22.38
N SER A 168 8.39 2.54 -21.86
CA SER A 168 7.44 1.68 -21.16
C SER A 168 7.17 0.42 -21.98
N GLU A 169 7.97 -0.62 -21.79
CA GLU A 169 7.67 -1.95 -22.26
C GLU A 169 6.57 -2.49 -21.36
N LEU A 170 5.40 -2.71 -21.95
CA LEU A 170 4.31 -3.49 -21.38
C LEU A 170 4.89 -4.68 -20.62
N SER A 171 4.66 -4.71 -19.30
CA SER A 171 5.07 -5.79 -18.41
C SER A 171 4.72 -7.13 -19.05
N GLN A 172 5.71 -8.01 -19.23
CA GLN A 172 5.45 -9.37 -19.70
C GLN A 172 4.40 -10.02 -18.80
N PRO A 173 3.37 -10.70 -19.36
CA PRO A 173 2.34 -11.33 -18.55
C PRO A 173 2.95 -12.35 -17.60
N GLY A 174 2.70 -12.19 -16.30
CA GLY A 174 3.16 -13.09 -15.24
C GLY A 174 4.27 -12.55 -14.34
N ARG A 175 4.78 -11.32 -14.54
CA ARG A 175 5.67 -10.64 -13.57
C ARG A 175 4.88 -9.65 -12.71
N SER A 176 5.21 -9.60 -11.42
CA SER A 176 4.67 -8.63 -10.47
C SER A 176 4.90 -7.20 -10.96
N SER A 177 3.94 -6.32 -10.71
CA SER A 177 4.06 -4.88 -11.04
C SER A 177 4.71 -4.08 -9.91
N LEU A 178 5.03 -4.74 -8.79
CA LEU A 178 5.69 -4.16 -7.63
C LEU A 178 7.20 -4.23 -7.79
N ASP A 179 7.89 -3.14 -7.51
CA ASP A 179 9.36 -3.14 -7.40
C ASP A 179 9.82 -3.74 -6.06
N ASN A 180 11.14 -3.89 -5.87
CA ASN A 180 11.69 -4.48 -4.64
C ASN A 180 11.34 -3.69 -3.37
N ILE A 181 11.24 -2.36 -3.46
CA ILE A 181 10.93 -1.47 -2.33
C ILE A 181 9.44 -1.60 -2.00
N GLU A 182 8.58 -1.58 -3.01
CA GLU A 182 7.14 -1.76 -2.89
C GLU A 182 6.80 -3.16 -2.34
N MET A 183 7.52 -4.19 -2.77
CA MET A 183 7.41 -5.54 -2.20
C MET A 183 7.85 -5.60 -0.73
N ALA A 184 8.93 -4.92 -0.35
CA ALA A 184 9.34 -4.83 1.05
C ALA A 184 8.27 -4.13 1.90
N TYR A 185 7.69 -3.06 1.36
CA TYR A 185 6.58 -2.35 1.98
C TYR A 185 5.31 -3.18 2.13
N ALA A 186 4.94 -3.96 1.12
CA ALA A 186 3.81 -4.88 1.18
C ALA A 186 4.00 -5.91 2.31
N ARG A 187 5.20 -6.46 2.47
CA ARG A 187 5.54 -7.36 3.59
C ARG A 187 5.43 -6.67 4.96
N ILE A 188 5.86 -5.41 5.09
CA ILE A 188 5.72 -4.64 6.34
C ILE A 188 4.24 -4.35 6.64
N SER A 189 3.45 -4.04 5.59
CA SER A 189 2.01 -3.86 5.69
C SER A 189 1.34 -5.12 6.23
N MET A 190 1.75 -6.30 5.76
CA MET A 190 1.31 -7.60 6.28
C MET A 190 1.56 -7.73 7.79
N GLY A 191 2.80 -7.51 8.24
CA GLY A 191 3.14 -7.57 9.67
C GLY A 191 2.42 -6.51 10.52
N SER A 192 2.11 -5.35 9.94
CA SER A 192 1.35 -4.29 10.61
C SER A 192 -0.13 -4.64 10.73
N VAL A 193 -0.72 -5.28 9.71
CA VAL A 193 -2.08 -5.83 9.78
C VAL A 193 -2.16 -6.90 10.87
N ASP A 194 -1.18 -7.78 10.97
CA ASP A 194 -1.11 -8.79 12.03
C ASP A 194 -1.05 -8.13 13.44
N LEU A 195 -0.32 -7.02 13.57
CA LEU A 195 -0.24 -6.25 14.82
C LEU A 195 -1.54 -5.46 15.12
N LEU A 196 -2.21 -4.92 14.10
CA LEU A 196 -3.49 -4.22 14.22
C LEU A 196 -4.63 -5.16 14.62
N LEU A 197 -4.59 -6.40 14.15
CA LEU A 197 -5.49 -7.47 14.60
C LEU A 197 -5.25 -7.82 16.07
N ALA A 198 -4.04 -7.58 16.60
CA ALA A 198 -3.66 -7.88 17.98
C ALA A 198 -3.94 -6.75 18.98
N ASN A 199 -3.98 -5.47 18.57
CA ASN A 199 -4.13 -4.34 19.50
C ASN A 199 -5.14 -3.28 19.04
N LYS A 200 -6.16 -3.01 19.87
CA LYS A 200 -6.98 -1.79 19.83
C LYS A 200 -6.31 -0.69 20.65
N MET A 201 -5.84 0.38 20.02
CA MET A 201 -5.37 1.59 20.72
C MET A 201 -6.19 2.79 20.28
N ASP A 202 -7.05 3.28 21.17
CA ASP A 202 -7.75 4.55 21.04
C ASP A 202 -6.95 5.66 21.73
N LEU A 203 -6.68 6.76 21.02
CA LEU A 203 -6.09 7.98 21.59
C LEU A 203 -6.79 9.23 21.05
N LEU A 204 -7.43 9.95 21.97
CA LEU A 204 -8.23 11.18 21.78
C LEU A 204 -7.46 12.34 21.11
N LEU A 205 -8.12 13.06 20.18
CA LEU A 205 -7.50 14.02 19.24
C LEU A 205 -7.14 15.41 19.79
N ALA A 206 -7.87 15.98 20.75
CA ALA A 206 -7.69 17.41 21.09
C ALA A 206 -6.36 17.74 21.79
N ASN A 207 -5.83 16.84 22.61
CA ASN A 207 -4.53 16.99 23.28
C ASN A 207 -3.33 16.71 22.33
N LYS A 208 -3.56 16.33 21.06
CA LYS A 208 -2.49 15.91 20.15
C LYS A 208 -1.75 17.08 19.52
N ILE A 209 -2.38 18.18 19.13
CA ILE A 209 -1.72 19.24 18.33
C ILE A 209 -0.63 19.97 19.14
N VAL A 210 -0.94 20.38 20.38
CA VAL A 210 0.06 21.02 21.26
C VAL A 210 1.21 20.06 21.60
N LYS A 211 0.90 18.78 21.85
CA LYS A 211 1.92 17.74 22.05
C LYS A 211 2.74 17.49 20.78
N LEU A 212 2.12 17.51 19.61
CA LEU A 212 2.75 17.29 18.32
C LEU A 212 3.74 18.40 18.01
N ILE A 213 3.38 19.66 18.22
CA ILE A 213 4.30 20.79 18.04
C ILE A 213 5.46 20.71 19.02
N ARG A 214 5.24 20.26 20.26
CA ARG A 214 6.34 19.98 21.20
C ARG A 214 7.26 18.87 20.69
N ILE A 215 6.71 17.79 20.16
CA ILE A 215 7.47 16.69 19.56
C ILE A 215 8.29 17.21 18.38
N ILE A 216 7.69 18.00 17.49
CA ILE A 216 8.36 18.61 16.34
C ILE A 216 9.50 19.51 16.79
N VAL A 217 9.27 20.39 17.77
CA VAL A 217 10.33 21.24 18.33
C VAL A 217 11.46 20.37 18.88
N VAL A 218 11.15 19.28 19.61
CA VAL A 218 12.14 18.32 20.12
C VAL A 218 12.90 17.63 18.97
N VAL A 219 12.24 17.26 17.88
CA VAL A 219 12.88 16.68 16.70
C VAL A 219 13.85 17.69 16.08
N CYS A 220 13.43 18.95 15.88
CA CYS A 220 14.33 19.99 15.37
C CYS A 220 15.53 20.22 16.29
N LEU A 221 15.33 20.18 17.62
CA LEU A 221 16.40 20.27 18.63
C LEU A 221 17.40 19.10 18.49
N GLN A 222 16.89 17.86 18.37
CA GLN A 222 17.72 16.67 18.24
C GLN A 222 18.54 16.67 16.95
N VAL A 223 17.95 17.11 15.84
CA VAL A 223 18.66 17.27 14.55
C VAL A 223 19.85 18.22 14.71
N LYS A 224 19.68 19.36 15.39
CA LYS A 224 20.81 20.27 15.62
C LYS A 224 21.83 19.67 16.56
N ASN A 225 21.41 19.04 17.65
CA ASN A 225 22.35 18.43 18.59
C ASN A 225 23.25 17.40 17.88
N ASN A 226 22.66 16.57 17.01
CA ASN A 226 23.40 15.62 16.17
C ASN A 226 24.34 16.34 15.19
N TYR A 227 23.89 17.42 14.53
CA TYR A 227 24.76 18.21 13.66
C TYR A 227 25.95 18.82 14.42
N THR A 228 25.72 19.37 15.61
CA THR A 228 26.77 19.91 16.49
C THR A 228 27.79 18.82 16.85
N LEU A 229 27.33 17.61 17.19
CA LEU A 229 28.21 16.45 17.44
C LEU A 229 29.05 16.13 16.20
N VAL A 230 28.42 15.96 15.04
CA VAL A 230 29.12 15.61 13.79
C VAL A 230 30.16 16.67 13.42
N MET A 231 29.82 17.96 13.50
CA MET A 231 30.76 19.04 13.17
C MET A 231 31.96 19.07 14.13
N VAL A 232 31.73 18.89 15.43
CA VAL A 232 32.80 18.88 16.44
C VAL A 232 33.71 17.66 16.30
N PHE A 233 33.14 16.47 16.14
CA PHE A 233 33.92 15.24 15.97
C PHE A 233 34.59 15.14 14.60
N GLY A 234 34.04 15.79 13.57
CA GLY A 234 34.68 15.92 12.25
C GLY A 234 35.87 16.88 12.24
N ASN A 235 35.88 17.88 13.14
CA ASN A 235 36.88 18.95 13.17
C ASN A 235 37.59 19.08 14.52
N LEU A 236 37.99 17.96 15.14
CA LEU A 236 38.50 17.92 16.52
C LEU A 236 39.67 18.88 16.81
N GLN A 237 40.58 19.06 15.84
CA GLN A 237 41.74 19.95 16.00
C GLN A 237 41.32 21.41 16.16
N GLN A 238 40.34 21.87 15.38
CA GLN A 238 39.79 23.23 15.48
C GLN A 238 38.80 23.37 16.64
N ALA A 239 38.00 22.34 16.90
CA ALA A 239 36.98 22.35 17.94
C ALA A 239 37.56 22.48 19.35
N GLN A 240 38.75 21.90 19.59
CA GLN A 240 39.42 21.87 20.89
C GLN A 240 38.51 21.33 22.02
N LEU A 241 37.77 20.26 21.72
CA LEU A 241 36.89 19.61 22.70
C LEU A 241 37.72 19.01 23.84
N GLY A 242 37.48 19.51 25.05
CA GLY A 242 38.13 19.00 26.28
C GLY A 242 37.54 17.67 26.75
N GLY A 243 38.08 17.13 27.85
CA GLY A 243 37.68 15.82 28.40
C GLY A 243 36.38 15.78 29.22
N VAL A 244 35.68 16.91 29.40
CA VAL A 244 34.45 16.97 30.20
C VAL A 244 33.23 16.84 29.27
N PRO A 245 32.42 15.78 29.39
CA PRO A 245 31.22 15.61 28.58
C PRO A 245 30.12 16.61 28.99
N GLY A 246 29.37 17.10 28.02
CA GLY A 246 28.18 17.91 28.25
C GLY A 246 27.86 18.88 27.11
N THR A 247 26.58 19.26 26.97
CA THR A 247 26.11 20.16 25.90
C THR A 247 26.81 21.51 25.93
N TYR A 248 27.09 22.05 27.13
CA TYR A 248 27.83 23.31 27.27
C TYR A 248 29.20 23.26 26.59
N GLN A 249 29.98 22.20 26.86
CA GLN A 249 31.32 22.05 26.28
C GLN A 249 31.28 21.72 24.80
N LEU A 250 30.28 20.94 24.38
CA LEU A 250 30.04 20.65 22.98
C LEU A 250 29.73 21.94 22.20
N VAL A 251 28.83 22.77 22.70
CA VAL A 251 28.47 24.06 22.08
C VAL A 251 29.68 25.00 22.06
N ARG A 252 30.46 25.07 23.13
CA ARG A 252 31.70 25.87 23.16
C ARG A 252 32.65 25.45 22.04
N SER A 253 32.88 24.14 21.91
CA SER A 253 33.75 23.58 20.88
C SER A 253 33.19 23.79 19.47
N PHE A 254 31.86 23.77 19.33
CA PHE A 254 31.20 24.07 18.06
C PHE A 254 31.35 25.54 17.65
N LEU A 255 31.32 26.48 18.60
CA LEU A 255 31.53 27.89 18.32
C LEU A 255 32.95 28.19 17.82
N ASN A 256 33.98 27.45 18.26
CA ASN A 256 35.34 27.54 17.71
C ASN A 256 35.41 27.21 16.21
N ILE A 257 34.46 26.42 15.71
CA ILE A 257 34.38 26.05 14.29
C ILE A 257 33.51 27.06 13.54
N LYS A 258 32.31 27.34 14.07
CA LYS A 258 31.26 28.08 13.34
C LYS A 258 31.46 29.60 13.37
N LEU A 259 32.00 30.17 14.44
CA LEU A 259 32.18 31.61 14.55
C LEU A 259 33.60 32.01 14.13
N PRO A 260 33.76 33.03 13.27
CA PRO A 260 35.06 33.63 13.04
C PRO A 260 35.55 34.35 14.31
N VAL A 261 36.87 34.52 14.43
CA VAL A 261 37.58 35.01 15.63
C VAL A 261 37.08 36.39 16.13
N SER A 262 36.45 37.19 15.28
CA SER A 262 35.77 38.43 15.68
C SER A 262 34.53 38.65 14.84
N VAL A 263 33.36 38.67 15.49
CA VAL A 263 32.10 39.09 14.87
C VAL A 263 31.74 40.47 15.44
N PRO A 264 31.84 41.55 14.63
CA PRO A 264 31.45 42.89 15.07
C PRO A 264 29.98 42.92 15.48
N GLY A 265 29.67 43.64 16.56
CA GLY A 265 28.28 43.91 16.97
C GLY A 265 27.71 43.01 18.06
N LEU A 266 28.45 42.01 18.56
CA LEU A 266 28.04 41.20 19.70
C LEU A 266 28.11 41.98 21.02
N GLN A 267 27.14 41.77 21.90
CA GLN A 267 26.95 42.56 23.13
C GLN A 267 27.04 41.70 24.40
N ASP A 268 27.16 42.37 25.55
CA ASP A 268 27.17 41.76 26.89
C ASP A 268 28.30 40.74 27.11
N GLY A 269 29.44 41.01 26.47
CA GLY A 269 30.73 40.39 26.74
C GLY A 269 30.86 38.93 26.34
N GLU A 270 31.88 38.29 26.91
CA GLU A 270 32.27 36.92 26.63
C GLU A 270 32.35 36.10 27.92
N VAL A 271 32.03 34.81 27.81
CA VAL A 271 32.28 33.81 28.85
C VAL A 271 33.28 32.81 28.30
N GLU A 272 34.45 32.71 28.94
CA GLU A 272 35.54 31.82 28.52
C GLU A 272 35.96 32.04 27.04
N GLY A 273 36.04 33.31 26.61
CA GLY A 273 36.46 33.70 25.25
C GLY A 273 35.41 33.50 24.17
N HIS A 274 34.15 33.26 24.55
CA HIS A 274 33.04 33.05 23.61
C HIS A 274 31.88 34.02 23.89
N PRO A 275 31.21 34.54 22.86
CA PRO A 275 30.10 35.47 23.04
C PRO A 275 28.94 34.88 23.84
N VAL A 276 28.46 35.61 24.84
CA VAL A 276 27.44 35.14 25.79
C VAL A 276 26.14 34.72 25.08
N TRP A 277 25.63 35.55 24.18
CA TRP A 277 24.36 35.28 23.50
C TRP A 277 24.42 34.12 22.52
N ALA A 278 25.55 33.93 21.84
CA ALA A 278 25.75 32.77 20.98
C ALA A 278 25.73 31.47 21.78
N LEU A 279 26.42 31.43 22.94
CA LEU A 279 26.39 30.28 23.85
C LEU A 279 24.97 29.98 24.33
N ILE A 280 24.21 31.00 24.76
CA ILE A 280 22.81 30.83 25.20
C ILE A 280 21.95 30.28 24.06
N TYR A 281 22.03 30.91 22.88
CA TYR A 281 21.26 30.50 21.70
C TYR A 281 21.51 29.05 21.32
N TYR A 282 22.77 28.64 21.17
CA TYR A 282 23.08 27.27 20.73
C TYR A 282 22.80 26.22 21.82
N CYS A 283 22.93 26.56 23.11
CA CYS A 283 22.47 25.67 24.19
C CYS A 283 20.94 25.46 24.13
N MET A 284 20.18 26.54 23.95
CA MET A 284 18.73 26.47 23.75
C MET A 284 18.38 25.65 22.50
N ARG A 285 19.13 25.84 21.40
CA ARG A 285 18.92 25.17 20.11
C ARG A 285 19.31 23.69 20.13
N CYS A 286 20.21 23.27 21.02
CA CYS A 286 20.48 21.85 21.30
C CYS A 286 19.46 21.23 22.27
N GLY A 287 18.56 22.03 22.83
CA GLY A 287 17.48 21.59 23.72
C GLY A 287 17.87 21.53 25.19
N ASP A 288 19.08 21.96 25.53
CA ASP A 288 19.62 21.95 26.89
C ASP A 288 19.51 23.35 27.52
N LEU A 289 18.35 23.61 28.10
CA LEU A 289 18.09 24.87 28.81
C LEU A 289 18.89 24.98 30.13
N MET A 290 19.37 23.85 30.69
CA MET A 290 20.21 23.85 31.88
C MET A 290 21.63 24.31 31.56
N ALA A 291 22.19 23.87 30.43
CA ALA A 291 23.45 24.39 29.90
C ALA A 291 23.33 25.89 29.57
N ALA A 292 22.21 26.33 29.00
CA ALA A 292 21.96 27.75 28.78
C ALA A 292 21.91 28.53 30.12
N LEU A 293 21.24 27.97 31.15
CA LEU A 293 21.20 28.59 32.49
C LEU A 293 22.60 28.69 33.12
N GLN A 294 23.48 27.72 32.88
CA GLN A 294 24.88 27.78 33.32
C GLN A 294 25.61 28.99 32.72
N VAL A 295 25.40 29.29 31.43
CA VAL A 295 25.94 30.50 30.78
C VAL A 295 25.36 31.75 31.43
N VAL A 296 24.04 31.80 31.61
CA VAL A 296 23.32 32.94 32.22
C VAL A 296 23.81 33.22 33.65
N ASN A 297 24.07 32.18 34.43
CA ASN A 297 24.63 32.34 35.79
C ASN A 297 26.05 32.90 35.78
N ARG A 298 26.89 32.49 34.82
CA ARG A 298 28.27 32.99 34.68
C ARG A 298 28.31 34.45 34.22
N ALA A 299 27.36 34.86 33.38
CA ALA A 299 27.24 36.23 32.87
C ALA A 299 26.23 37.09 33.66
N GLN A 300 25.79 36.67 34.85
CA GLN A 300 24.65 37.27 35.57
C GLN A 300 24.77 38.79 35.75
N HIS A 301 25.97 39.30 36.06
CA HIS A 301 26.19 40.73 36.28
C HIS A 301 25.96 41.58 35.02
N GLN A 302 26.04 40.98 33.84
CA GLN A 302 25.92 41.65 32.54
C GLN A 302 24.50 41.54 31.97
N LEU A 303 23.73 40.53 32.40
CA LEU A 303 22.42 40.18 31.82
C LEU A 303 21.20 40.79 32.53
N GLY A 304 21.39 41.42 33.69
CA GLY A 304 20.32 42.14 34.41
C GLY A 304 19.08 41.26 34.69
N GLU A 305 17.89 41.76 34.35
CA GLU A 305 16.60 41.08 34.55
C GLU A 305 16.41 39.84 33.67
N PHE A 306 17.24 39.62 32.64
CA PHE A 306 17.10 38.46 31.76
C PHE A 306 17.19 37.13 32.53
N LYS A 307 18.02 37.06 33.58
CA LYS A 307 18.17 35.85 34.39
C LYS A 307 16.85 35.41 35.02
N SER A 308 16.09 36.35 35.59
CA SER A 308 14.83 36.01 36.27
C SER A 308 13.78 35.55 35.26
N TRP A 309 13.69 36.21 34.10
CA TRP A 309 12.82 35.78 33.00
C TRP A 309 13.20 34.40 32.47
N PHE A 310 14.49 34.13 32.28
CA PHE A 310 14.97 32.83 31.80
C PHE A 310 14.69 31.71 32.82
N GLN A 311 14.86 31.99 34.11
CA GLN A 311 14.50 31.04 35.17
C GLN A 311 13.00 30.76 35.19
N GLU A 312 12.14 31.77 35.05
CA GLU A 312 10.70 31.58 34.95
C GLU A 312 10.34 30.69 33.74
N TYR A 313 10.94 30.97 32.58
CA TYR A 313 10.76 30.19 31.35
C TYR A 313 11.15 28.72 31.53
N LEU A 314 12.27 28.45 32.19
CA LEU A 314 12.79 27.10 32.44
C LEU A 314 11.89 26.27 33.37
N HIS A 315 11.40 26.87 34.45
CA HIS A 315 10.62 26.14 35.47
C HIS A 315 9.16 25.90 35.05
N ASN A 316 8.67 26.63 34.05
CA ASN A 316 7.35 26.37 33.49
C ASN A 316 7.37 25.11 32.61
N LYS A 317 6.48 24.15 32.91
CA LYS A 317 6.33 22.89 32.15
C LYS A 317 6.03 23.13 30.66
N ASP A 318 5.38 24.24 30.34
CA ASP A 318 5.01 24.60 28.97
C ASP A 318 6.08 25.45 28.28
N ARG A 319 7.20 25.74 28.97
CA ARG A 319 8.28 26.63 28.51
C ARG A 319 7.70 27.96 28.05
N ARG A 320 6.98 28.61 28.97
CA ARG A 320 6.28 29.88 28.76
C ARG A 320 6.49 30.81 29.94
N LEU A 321 6.58 32.10 29.65
CA LEU A 321 6.52 33.15 30.64
C LEU A 321 5.05 33.39 31.05
N SER A 322 4.83 33.91 32.24
CA SER A 322 3.52 34.44 32.62
C SER A 322 3.15 35.63 31.72
N PRO A 323 1.85 35.91 31.49
CA PRO A 323 1.43 37.02 30.63
C PRO A 323 2.01 38.38 31.04
N ALA A 324 2.21 38.59 32.34
CA ALA A 324 2.81 39.82 32.87
C ALA A 324 4.30 39.93 32.53
N THR A 325 5.08 38.86 32.74
CA THR A 325 6.50 38.84 32.40
C THR A 325 6.71 38.90 30.88
N GLU A 326 5.92 38.16 30.12
CA GLU A 326 5.98 38.17 28.66
C GLU A 326 5.77 39.56 28.08
N ASN A 327 4.76 40.31 28.56
CA ASN A 327 4.53 41.67 28.13
C ASN A 327 5.69 42.63 28.46
N LYS A 328 6.38 42.42 29.60
CA LYS A 328 7.61 43.16 29.92
C LYS A 328 8.74 42.85 28.94
N VAL A 329 8.95 41.56 28.62
CA VAL A 329 9.97 41.12 27.65
C VAL A 329 9.70 41.71 26.27
N ARG A 330 8.45 41.65 25.79
CA ARG A 330 8.05 42.25 24.51
C ARG A 330 8.29 43.75 24.45
N LEU A 331 7.91 44.46 25.51
CA LEU A 331 8.11 45.90 25.60
C LEU A 331 9.60 46.27 25.58
N HIS A 332 10.41 45.51 26.32
CA HIS A 332 11.87 45.67 26.33
C HIS A 332 12.45 45.43 24.93
N TYR A 333 12.03 44.34 24.27
CA TYR A 333 12.48 44.01 22.92
C TYR A 333 12.18 45.16 21.93
N ARG A 334 10.93 45.62 21.89
CA ARG A 334 10.49 46.68 20.98
C ARG A 334 11.22 48.01 21.19
N ARG A 335 11.54 48.36 22.44
CA ARG A 335 12.18 49.65 22.77
C ARG A 335 13.69 49.63 22.61
N ALA A 336 14.36 48.53 22.94
CA ALA A 336 15.81 48.50 23.10
C ALA A 336 16.53 47.49 22.19
N LEU A 337 15.85 46.45 21.70
CA LEU A 337 16.52 45.32 21.05
C LEU A 337 16.18 45.12 19.56
N ARG A 338 15.07 45.66 19.06
CA ARG A 338 14.62 45.43 17.68
C ARG A 338 15.70 45.76 16.63
N ASN A 339 16.45 46.84 16.84
CA ASN A 339 17.54 47.26 15.96
C ASN A 339 18.93 46.97 16.55
N ASN A 340 19.03 45.99 17.45
CA ASN A 340 20.30 45.64 18.09
C ASN A 340 21.25 44.97 17.10
N THR A 341 22.54 45.22 17.25
CA THR A 341 23.59 44.65 16.40
C THR A 341 23.87 43.17 16.67
N ASP A 342 23.50 42.64 17.84
CA ASP A 342 23.73 41.24 18.20
C ASP A 342 22.53 40.36 17.77
N PRO A 343 22.68 39.54 16.71
CA PRO A 343 21.55 38.76 16.18
C PRO A 343 21.17 37.59 17.10
N TYR A 344 22.11 37.05 17.89
CA TYR A 344 21.82 35.98 18.85
C TYR A 344 20.98 36.51 20.01
N LYS A 345 21.32 37.71 20.50
CA LYS A 345 20.52 38.41 21.52
C LYS A 345 19.10 38.65 21.04
N ARG A 346 18.93 39.16 19.81
CA ARG A 346 17.58 39.36 19.23
C ARG A 346 16.80 38.05 19.19
N ALA A 347 17.39 36.99 18.64
CA ALA A 347 16.72 35.70 18.51
C ALA A 347 16.31 35.08 19.87
N VAL A 348 17.19 35.12 20.88
CA VAL A 348 16.88 34.58 22.22
C VAL A 348 15.72 35.33 22.87
N TYR A 349 15.70 36.66 22.78
CA TYR A 349 14.57 37.46 23.29
C TYR A 349 13.28 37.21 22.51
N CYS A 350 13.35 37.06 21.18
CA CYS A 350 12.20 36.72 20.36
C CYS A 350 11.58 35.37 20.73
N ILE A 351 12.41 34.38 21.04
CA ILE A 351 11.95 33.06 21.49
C ILE A 351 11.26 33.14 22.85
N LEU A 352 11.85 33.85 23.82
CA LEU A 352 11.27 34.00 25.16
C LEU A 352 9.98 34.83 25.16
N GLY A 353 9.99 35.96 24.44
CA GLY A 353 8.90 36.93 24.42
C GLY A 353 7.82 36.67 23.37
N ARG A 354 8.03 35.71 22.46
CA ARG A 354 7.15 35.43 21.30
C ARG A 354 6.75 36.72 20.58
N CYS A 355 7.76 37.48 20.14
CA CYS A 355 7.59 38.75 19.44
C CYS A 355 8.43 38.83 18.18
N ASP A 356 8.21 39.89 17.39
CA ASP A 356 8.88 40.15 16.11
C ASP A 356 8.72 38.99 15.12
N VAL A 357 7.48 38.52 14.99
CA VAL A 357 7.10 37.41 14.10
C VAL A 357 7.46 37.70 12.63
N ALA A 358 7.57 38.97 12.25
CA ALA A 358 7.93 39.38 10.89
C ALA A 358 9.42 39.14 10.56
N ASP A 359 10.33 39.18 11.54
CA ASP A 359 11.76 38.95 11.30
C ASP A 359 12.03 37.44 11.15
N SER A 360 12.75 37.06 10.10
CA SER A 360 13.18 35.68 9.86
C SER A 360 14.44 35.32 10.64
N HIS A 361 15.17 36.30 11.18
CA HIS A 361 16.45 36.13 11.86
C HIS A 361 17.48 35.36 11.02
N SER A 362 17.55 35.63 9.71
CA SER A 362 18.40 34.91 8.75
C SER A 362 19.90 34.93 9.08
N GLU A 363 20.36 35.90 9.87
CA GLU A 363 21.75 35.98 10.37
C GLU A 363 22.14 34.80 11.28
N VAL A 364 21.17 34.17 11.96
CA VAL A 364 21.41 33.04 12.88
C VAL A 364 20.60 31.79 12.53
N ALA A 365 19.47 31.95 11.83
CA ALA A 365 18.64 30.88 11.30
C ALA A 365 18.85 30.76 9.79
N ASP A 366 20.03 30.32 9.41
CA ASP A 366 20.50 30.14 8.04
C ASP A 366 19.93 28.89 7.35
N LYS A 367 19.54 27.87 8.14
CA LYS A 367 18.93 26.62 7.66
C LYS A 367 17.42 26.58 7.92
N ILE A 368 16.69 25.78 7.12
CA ILE A 368 15.24 25.67 7.23
C ILE A 368 14.82 25.12 8.61
N GLU A 369 15.58 24.19 9.19
CA GLU A 369 15.27 23.60 10.48
C GLU A 369 15.42 24.62 11.62
N ASP A 370 16.36 25.56 11.46
CA ASP A 370 16.58 26.66 12.40
C ASP A 370 15.45 27.68 12.28
N TYR A 371 15.02 28.00 11.06
CA TYR A 371 13.85 28.84 10.80
C TYR A 371 12.56 28.22 11.38
N LEU A 372 12.28 26.95 11.08
CA LEU A 372 11.11 26.24 11.58
C LEU A 372 11.13 26.15 13.11
N TRP A 373 12.27 25.80 13.72
CA TRP A 373 12.41 25.78 15.17
C TRP A 373 12.10 27.14 15.80
N LEU A 374 12.66 28.23 15.25
CA LEU A 374 12.44 29.57 15.78
C LEU A 374 10.95 29.96 15.69
N LYS A 375 10.34 29.80 14.50
CA LYS A 375 8.92 30.13 14.29
C LYS A 375 7.99 29.29 15.15
N LEU A 376 8.24 27.99 15.29
CA LEU A 376 7.43 27.12 16.14
C LEU A 376 7.50 27.49 17.63
N ASN A 377 8.63 28.05 18.10
CA ASN A 377 8.71 28.58 19.47
C ASN A 377 7.89 29.88 19.64
N GLN A 378 7.71 30.67 18.56
CA GLN A 378 6.87 31.87 18.56
C GLN A 378 5.36 31.57 18.45
N VAL A 379 4.96 30.34 18.07
CA VAL A 379 3.54 29.97 17.91
C VAL A 379 2.78 30.06 19.25
N CYS A 380 1.63 30.75 19.20
CA CYS A 380 0.67 30.90 20.29
C CYS A 380 -0.61 30.09 20.02
N PHE A 381 -1.10 29.40 21.05
CA PHE A 381 -2.32 28.58 21.00
C PHE A 381 -3.53 29.23 21.69
N ASP A 382 -3.28 30.10 22.66
CA ASP A 382 -4.34 30.77 23.43
C ASP A 382 -4.89 31.96 22.64
N ASP A 383 -6.22 32.11 22.65
CA ASP A 383 -6.92 33.25 22.08
C ASP A 383 -7.20 34.33 23.11
N ASP A 384 -6.12 34.83 23.71
CA ASP A 384 -6.20 35.98 24.57
C ASP A 384 -6.27 37.23 23.68
N GLY A 385 -7.50 37.70 23.44
CA GLY A 385 -7.80 38.95 22.71
C GLY A 385 -7.24 40.24 23.31
N SER A 386 -6.29 40.14 24.25
CA SER A 386 -5.60 41.23 24.93
C SER A 386 -4.31 41.68 24.25
N ASN A 387 -3.76 40.89 23.31
CA ASN A 387 -2.50 41.18 22.64
C ASN A 387 -2.68 41.91 21.29
N ALA A 388 -1.76 42.81 20.96
CA ALA A 388 -1.75 43.47 19.65
C ALA A 388 -1.58 42.41 18.53
N PRO A 389 -2.40 42.44 17.46
CA PRO A 389 -2.44 41.39 16.43
C PRO A 389 -1.14 41.26 15.61
N GLN A 390 -0.25 42.26 15.68
CA GLN A 390 0.97 42.37 14.88
C GLN A 390 2.12 41.48 15.41
N ASP A 391 2.06 41.08 16.69
CA ASP A 391 3.11 40.31 17.36
C ASP A 391 2.72 38.83 17.58
N ARG A 392 1.57 38.39 17.05
CA ARG A 392 1.02 37.05 17.32
C ARG A 392 1.08 36.17 16.08
N LEU A 393 1.75 35.02 16.22
CA LEU A 393 1.74 33.94 15.22
C LEU A 393 0.89 32.77 15.73
N THR A 394 -0.20 32.46 15.04
CA THR A 394 -0.91 31.19 15.26
C THR A 394 -0.34 30.09 14.36
N LEU A 395 -0.55 28.83 14.74
CA LEU A 395 -0.14 27.71 13.89
C LEU A 395 -0.79 27.78 12.52
N SER A 396 -2.08 28.08 12.45
CA SER A 396 -2.83 28.17 11.19
C SER A 396 -2.27 29.25 10.27
N GLN A 397 -1.93 30.42 10.80
CA GLN A 397 -1.26 31.48 10.02
C GLN A 397 0.11 31.02 9.50
N PHE A 398 0.90 30.35 10.34
CA PHE A 398 2.22 29.86 9.92
C PHE A 398 2.11 28.75 8.86
N GLN A 399 1.18 27.82 9.01
CA GLN A 399 0.89 26.76 8.04
C GLN A 399 0.46 27.36 6.69
N LYS A 400 -0.45 28.34 6.71
CA LYS A 400 -0.88 29.09 5.52
C LYS A 400 0.31 29.76 4.84
N GLN A 401 1.17 30.43 5.62
CA GLN A 401 2.35 31.11 5.09
C GLN A 401 3.26 30.14 4.33
N LEU A 402 3.50 28.95 4.87
CA LEU A 402 4.37 27.96 4.23
C LEU A 402 3.73 27.32 2.99
N LEU A 403 2.43 27.04 3.03
CA LEU A 403 1.72 26.30 1.97
C LEU A 403 1.24 27.21 0.83
N GLU A 404 0.68 28.37 1.15
CA GLU A 404 0.02 29.26 0.19
C GLU A 404 0.88 30.48 -0.16
N ASP A 405 1.43 31.17 0.84
CA ASP A 405 2.13 32.45 0.60
C ASP A 405 3.55 32.22 0.04
N TYR A 406 4.28 31.23 0.57
CA TYR A 406 5.58 30.80 0.04
C TYR A 406 5.41 29.74 -1.05
N GLY A 407 4.72 28.65 -0.72
CA GLY A 407 4.37 27.58 -1.64
C GLY A 407 5.57 26.85 -2.26
N GLU A 408 5.28 25.99 -3.23
CA GLU A 408 6.25 25.07 -3.85
C GLU A 408 7.38 25.79 -4.60
N SER A 409 7.12 26.98 -5.17
CA SER A 409 8.10 27.74 -5.93
C SER A 409 9.21 28.31 -5.06
N HIS A 410 8.86 28.85 -3.89
CA HIS A 410 9.83 29.40 -2.93
C HIS A 410 10.82 28.33 -2.44
N PHE A 411 10.35 27.10 -2.22
CA PHE A 411 11.18 25.98 -1.77
C PHE A 411 11.81 25.18 -2.90
N LEU A 412 11.69 25.64 -4.16
CA LEU A 412 12.18 24.92 -5.34
C LEU A 412 11.78 23.44 -5.29
N ALA A 413 10.51 23.15 -4.96
CA ALA A 413 10.06 21.82 -4.54
C ALA A 413 10.29 20.71 -5.59
N ASN A 414 10.43 21.08 -6.87
CA ASN A 414 10.81 20.15 -7.95
C ASN A 414 12.26 19.67 -7.84
N GLN A 415 13.17 20.51 -7.32
CA GLN A 415 14.58 20.18 -7.10
C GLN A 415 14.81 19.64 -5.68
N GLN A 416 14.11 20.21 -4.69
CA GLN A 416 14.27 19.91 -3.26
C GLN A 416 12.99 19.30 -2.66
N SER A 417 12.48 18.22 -3.26
CA SER A 417 11.20 17.62 -2.85
C SER A 417 11.18 17.15 -1.39
N PHE A 418 12.30 16.62 -0.89
CA PHE A 418 12.39 16.20 0.52
C PHE A 418 12.36 17.38 1.49
N LEU A 419 12.98 18.51 1.13
CA LEU A 419 12.98 19.72 1.94
C LEU A 419 11.56 20.25 2.12
N TYR A 420 10.83 20.39 1.01
CA TYR A 420 9.46 20.89 1.08
C TYR A 420 8.52 19.92 1.81
N PHE A 421 8.69 18.60 1.60
CA PHE A 421 7.99 17.61 2.40
C PHE A 421 8.28 17.77 3.89
N GLN A 422 9.55 17.92 4.30
CA GLN A 422 9.92 18.14 5.69
C GLN A 422 9.29 19.41 6.25
N VAL A 423 9.26 20.51 5.50
CA VAL A 423 8.59 21.75 5.91
C VAL A 423 7.12 21.51 6.22
N LEU A 424 6.39 20.86 5.31
CA LEU A 424 4.96 20.56 5.52
C LEU A 424 4.75 19.56 6.68
N PHE A 425 5.57 18.51 6.75
CA PHE A 425 5.45 17.46 7.75
C PHE A 425 5.78 17.96 9.17
N LEU A 426 6.86 18.72 9.31
CA LEU A 426 7.26 19.37 10.57
C LEU A 426 6.36 20.55 10.93
N THR A 427 5.49 21.02 10.05
CA THR A 427 4.45 21.99 10.41
C THR A 427 3.07 21.34 10.59
N ALA A 428 3.03 20.01 10.70
CA ALA A 428 1.82 19.22 10.90
C ALA A 428 0.77 19.39 9.78
N GLN A 429 1.21 19.69 8.55
CA GLN A 429 0.37 19.76 7.36
C GLN A 429 0.41 18.41 6.62
N PHE A 430 0.03 17.33 7.31
CA PHE A 430 0.25 15.95 6.85
C PHE A 430 -0.42 15.65 5.52
N GLU A 431 -1.66 16.11 5.35
CA GLU A 431 -2.48 15.87 4.16
C GLU A 431 -1.81 16.49 2.92
N ALA A 432 -1.34 17.74 3.05
CA ALA A 432 -0.61 18.43 1.99
C ALA A 432 0.75 17.76 1.72
N ALA A 433 1.47 17.36 2.77
CA ALA A 433 2.77 16.68 2.66
C ALA A 433 2.65 15.34 1.91
N ILE A 434 1.65 14.52 2.24
CA ILE A 434 1.37 13.25 1.57
C ILE A 434 0.96 13.49 0.12
N ALA A 435 0.03 14.42 -0.11
CA ALA A 435 -0.44 14.73 -1.46
C ALA A 435 0.68 15.25 -2.36
N PHE A 436 1.62 16.03 -1.80
CA PHE A 436 2.81 16.49 -2.50
C PHE A 436 3.73 15.31 -2.89
N LEU A 437 4.11 14.45 -1.94
CA LEU A 437 4.96 13.29 -2.24
C LEU A 437 4.32 12.32 -3.23
N PHE A 438 3.00 12.13 -3.17
CA PHE A 438 2.29 11.20 -4.03
C PHE A 438 2.30 11.62 -5.52
N ARG A 439 2.55 12.89 -5.83
CA ARG A 439 2.68 13.35 -7.22
C ARG A 439 3.92 12.74 -7.89
N THR A 440 4.99 12.54 -7.14
CA THR A 440 6.26 12.00 -7.64
C THR A 440 6.23 10.48 -7.62
N GLU A 441 6.28 9.85 -8.80
CA GLU A 441 6.13 8.40 -8.95
C GLU A 441 7.05 7.57 -8.05
N ARG A 442 8.35 7.89 -8.02
CA ARG A 442 9.35 7.22 -7.19
C ARG A 442 9.07 7.32 -5.68
N LEU A 443 8.26 8.29 -5.25
CA LEU A 443 7.95 8.55 -3.84
C LEU A 443 6.53 8.14 -3.45
N ARG A 444 5.71 7.65 -4.39
CA ARG A 444 4.31 7.24 -4.13
C ARG A 444 4.20 6.19 -3.05
N CYS A 445 5.05 5.16 -3.11
CA CYS A 445 5.05 4.11 -2.11
C CYS A 445 5.31 4.70 -0.71
N HIS A 446 6.32 5.57 -0.55
CA HIS A 446 6.59 6.24 0.73
C HIS A 446 5.40 7.09 1.20
N ALA A 447 4.79 7.88 0.31
CA ALA A 447 3.63 8.71 0.63
C ALA A 447 2.46 7.88 1.17
N VAL A 448 2.15 6.76 0.52
CA VAL A 448 1.08 5.85 0.92
C VAL A 448 1.36 5.24 2.28
N HIS A 449 2.56 4.71 2.53
CA HIS A 449 2.88 4.07 3.81
C HIS A 449 2.92 5.08 4.97
N VAL A 450 3.42 6.30 4.75
CA VAL A 450 3.31 7.39 5.74
C VAL A 450 1.83 7.71 6.02
N ALA A 451 0.98 7.73 4.99
CA ALA A 451 -0.46 7.93 5.17
C ALA A 451 -1.12 6.78 5.94
N LEU A 452 -0.75 5.52 5.69
CA LEU A 452 -1.27 4.36 6.43
C LEU A 452 -0.95 4.47 7.93
N VAL A 453 0.29 4.85 8.26
CA VAL A 453 0.71 5.05 9.66
C VAL A 453 -0.09 6.18 10.31
N LEU A 454 -0.21 7.34 9.66
CA LEU A 454 -0.96 8.49 10.19
C LEU A 454 -2.46 8.21 10.28
N PHE A 455 -3.01 7.40 9.37
CA PHE A 455 -4.40 6.94 9.41
C PHE A 455 -4.68 6.08 10.63
N GLU A 456 -3.81 5.12 10.94
CA GLU A 456 -3.96 4.27 12.12
C GLU A 456 -3.75 5.06 13.43
N LEU A 457 -2.84 6.05 13.44
CA LEU A 457 -2.66 6.97 14.57
C LEU A 457 -3.82 7.98 14.75
N LYS A 458 -4.81 7.98 13.86
CA LYS A 458 -5.93 8.94 13.82
C LYS A 458 -5.44 10.39 13.77
N MET A 459 -4.44 10.64 12.94
CA MET A 459 -3.81 11.96 12.73
C MET A 459 -4.15 12.58 11.37
N LEU A 460 -4.79 11.84 10.46
CA LEU A 460 -5.24 12.36 9.17
C LEU A 460 -6.66 12.94 9.24
N LEU A 461 -6.80 14.13 8.69
CA LEU A 461 -8.07 14.76 8.35
C LEU A 461 -8.55 14.19 7.01
N LYS A 462 -9.66 13.48 7.05
CA LYS A 462 -10.25 12.82 5.88
C LYS A 462 -11.26 13.73 5.18
N SER A 463 -11.33 13.62 3.86
CA SER A 463 -12.39 14.23 3.07
C SER A 463 -13.73 13.55 3.34
N SER A 464 -14.83 14.31 3.33
CA SER A 464 -16.19 13.84 3.60
C SER A 464 -16.87 13.12 2.42
N GLY A 465 -16.27 13.12 1.22
CA GLY A 465 -16.82 12.46 0.02
C GLY A 465 -15.76 11.82 -0.87
N GLN A 466 -16.12 10.70 -1.50
CA GLN A 466 -15.20 9.92 -2.36
C GLN A 466 -14.87 10.58 -3.70
N SER A 467 -15.79 11.41 -4.21
CA SER A 467 -15.58 12.20 -5.42
C SER A 467 -14.62 13.37 -5.21
N ALA A 468 -14.21 13.65 -3.97
CA ALA A 468 -13.23 14.68 -3.67
C ALA A 468 -11.90 14.38 -4.38
N GLN A 469 -11.20 15.45 -4.74
CA GLN A 469 -9.81 15.38 -5.18
C GLN A 469 -8.94 14.74 -4.08
N LEU A 470 -7.72 14.31 -4.44
CA LEU A 470 -6.81 13.68 -3.47
C LEU A 470 -6.59 14.59 -2.24
N LEU A 471 -6.43 15.89 -2.48
CA LEU A 471 -6.35 16.93 -1.46
C LEU A 471 -7.52 17.90 -1.68
N SER A 472 -8.30 18.16 -0.64
CA SER A 472 -9.45 19.06 -0.70
C SER A 472 -9.47 20.04 0.47
N HIS A 473 -10.24 21.12 0.31
CA HIS A 473 -10.58 22.06 1.38
C HIS A 473 -12.11 22.07 1.50
N GLU A 474 -12.65 21.87 2.71
CA GLU A 474 -14.09 21.80 2.93
C GLU A 474 -14.66 23.09 3.50
N ALA A 475 -15.94 23.38 3.21
CA ALA A 475 -16.61 24.55 3.72
C ALA A 475 -16.71 24.48 5.26
N GLY A 476 -16.10 25.46 5.93
CA GLY A 476 -15.99 25.51 7.40
C GLY A 476 -14.61 25.12 7.94
N ASP A 477 -13.72 24.58 7.11
CA ASP A 477 -12.32 24.40 7.49
C ASP A 477 -11.61 25.77 7.56
N PRO A 478 -10.65 25.96 8.50
CA PRO A 478 -9.75 27.10 8.46
C PRO A 478 -8.95 27.16 7.15
N PRO A 479 -8.54 28.35 6.66
CA PRO A 479 -7.86 28.50 5.37
C PRO A 479 -6.64 27.59 5.17
N ALA A 480 -5.85 27.33 6.22
CA ALA A 480 -4.66 26.47 6.15
C ALA A 480 -4.95 24.96 6.18
N VAL A 481 -6.17 24.57 6.54
CA VAL A 481 -6.52 23.16 6.72
C VAL A 481 -6.84 22.54 5.37
N ARG A 482 -6.27 21.35 5.16
CA ARG A 482 -6.53 20.49 4.02
C ARG A 482 -6.94 19.11 4.51
N ARG A 483 -7.71 18.42 3.68
CA ARG A 483 -8.22 17.07 3.92
C ARG A 483 -7.74 16.14 2.83
N LEU A 484 -7.35 14.93 3.23
CA LEU A 484 -6.87 13.89 2.33
C LEU A 484 -8.00 12.90 2.03
N ASN A 485 -8.23 12.63 0.76
CA ASN A 485 -9.10 11.53 0.34
C ASN A 485 -8.32 10.21 0.44
N PHE A 486 -8.27 9.65 1.66
CA PHE A 486 -7.51 8.45 1.98
C PHE A 486 -7.95 7.22 1.17
N VAL A 487 -9.27 7.05 0.96
CA VAL A 487 -9.81 5.97 0.14
C VAL A 487 -9.25 6.05 -1.28
N ARG A 488 -9.29 7.25 -1.89
CA ARG A 488 -8.75 7.49 -3.23
C ARG A 488 -7.24 7.28 -3.29
N LEU A 489 -6.49 7.69 -2.26
CA LEU A 489 -5.04 7.46 -2.18
C LEU A 489 -4.72 5.95 -2.29
N VAL A 490 -5.39 5.13 -1.47
CA VAL A 490 -5.20 3.67 -1.45
C VAL A 490 -5.57 3.06 -2.79
N MET A 491 -6.74 3.40 -3.33
CA MET A 491 -7.21 2.85 -4.61
C MET A 491 -6.30 3.24 -5.80
N LEU A 492 -5.81 4.49 -5.86
CA LEU A 492 -4.89 4.91 -6.91
C LEU A 492 -3.56 4.17 -6.84
N TYR A 493 -3.10 3.84 -5.64
CA TYR A 493 -1.86 3.09 -5.44
C TYR A 493 -2.02 1.60 -5.82
N THR A 494 -3.10 0.95 -5.37
CA THR A 494 -3.33 -0.48 -5.64
C THR A 494 -3.62 -0.76 -7.12
N ARG A 495 -4.19 0.20 -7.86
CA ARG A 495 -4.49 0.06 -9.28
C ARG A 495 -3.29 -0.35 -10.15
N LYS A 496 -2.07 -0.01 -9.72
CA LYS A 496 -0.83 -0.41 -10.40
C LYS A 496 -0.62 -1.93 -10.40
N PHE A 497 -1.04 -2.63 -9.35
CA PHE A 497 -0.67 -4.03 -9.11
C PHE A 497 -1.84 -4.93 -8.70
N GLU A 498 -3.08 -4.44 -8.61
CA GLU A 498 -4.22 -5.25 -8.17
C GLU A 498 -4.55 -6.43 -9.10
N SER A 499 -4.18 -6.33 -10.38
CA SER A 499 -4.31 -7.41 -11.36
C SER A 499 -3.18 -8.43 -11.29
N THR A 500 -1.95 -8.01 -10.98
CA THR A 500 -0.77 -8.89 -10.92
C THR A 500 -0.55 -9.50 -9.53
N ASP A 501 -0.89 -8.75 -8.48
CA ASP A 501 -0.61 -9.06 -7.08
C ASP A 501 -1.87 -8.85 -6.20
N PRO A 502 -3.00 -9.53 -6.49
CA PRO A 502 -4.27 -9.33 -5.78
C PRO A 502 -4.18 -9.61 -4.27
N ARG A 503 -3.29 -10.52 -3.87
CA ARG A 503 -3.02 -10.81 -2.44
C ARG A 503 -2.45 -9.59 -1.71
N GLU A 504 -1.58 -8.84 -2.36
CA GLU A 504 -0.97 -7.64 -1.77
C GLU A 504 -1.99 -6.49 -1.77
N ALA A 505 -2.74 -6.31 -2.85
CA ALA A 505 -3.80 -5.28 -2.93
C ALA A 505 -4.85 -5.43 -1.84
N LEU A 506 -5.24 -6.67 -1.52
CA LEU A 506 -6.17 -6.98 -0.44
C LEU A 506 -5.72 -6.45 0.92
N GLN A 507 -4.40 -6.46 1.20
CA GLN A 507 -3.85 -5.94 2.47
C GLN A 507 -4.03 -4.44 2.58
N TYR A 508 -3.84 -3.70 1.49
CA TYR A 508 -4.09 -2.26 1.44
C TYR A 508 -5.57 -1.94 1.62
N PHE A 509 -6.46 -2.70 0.98
CA PHE A 509 -7.91 -2.50 1.14
C PHE A 509 -8.38 -2.74 2.58
N TYR A 510 -7.69 -3.58 3.37
CA TYR A 510 -8.05 -3.78 4.77
C TYR A 510 -7.96 -2.50 5.62
N PHE A 511 -7.13 -1.52 5.24
CA PHE A 511 -7.14 -0.21 5.89
C PHE A 511 -8.45 0.56 5.71
N LEU A 512 -9.27 0.19 4.72
CA LEU A 512 -10.58 0.78 4.43
C LEU A 512 -11.74 0.09 5.17
N ARG A 513 -11.48 -0.87 6.06
CA ARG A 513 -12.49 -1.67 6.79
C ARG A 513 -13.52 -0.87 7.59
N ASN A 514 -13.18 0.35 7.99
CA ASN A 514 -14.06 1.25 8.74
C ASN A 514 -14.58 2.43 7.90
N GLU A 515 -14.16 2.53 6.64
CA GLU A 515 -14.57 3.59 5.73
C GLU A 515 -15.85 3.20 5.01
N LYS A 516 -16.70 4.20 4.78
CA LYS A 516 -17.97 4.04 4.08
C LYS A 516 -18.06 5.00 2.91
N ASP A 517 -18.84 4.62 1.92
CA ASP A 517 -19.20 5.51 0.81
C ASP A 517 -20.34 6.46 1.17
N SER A 518 -20.72 7.30 0.20
CA SER A 518 -21.84 8.23 0.34
C SER A 518 -23.19 7.54 0.53
N GLN A 519 -23.30 6.25 0.18
CA GLN A 519 -24.48 5.41 0.38
C GLN A 519 -24.41 4.60 1.68
N GLY A 520 -23.31 4.71 2.45
CA GLY A 520 -23.07 3.95 3.66
C GLY A 520 -22.51 2.54 3.45
N GLU A 521 -22.19 2.15 2.22
CA GLU A 521 -21.54 0.89 1.87
C GLU A 521 -20.09 0.87 2.38
N ASN A 522 -19.67 -0.25 2.93
CA ASN A 522 -18.32 -0.43 3.44
C ASN A 522 -17.30 -0.50 2.30
N MET A 523 -16.27 0.34 2.33
CA MET A 523 -15.31 0.44 1.23
C MET A 523 -14.39 -0.77 1.08
N PHE A 524 -14.07 -1.45 2.18
CA PHE A 524 -13.36 -2.71 2.08
C PHE A 524 -14.18 -3.77 1.32
N LEU A 525 -15.47 -3.91 1.62
CA LEU A 525 -16.34 -4.86 0.92
C LEU A 525 -16.43 -4.55 -0.58
N ARG A 526 -16.55 -3.27 -0.92
CA ARG A 526 -16.61 -2.81 -2.31
C ARG A 526 -15.32 -3.13 -3.07
N CYS A 527 -14.17 -2.71 -2.54
CA CYS A 527 -12.87 -2.94 -3.18
C CYS A 527 -12.55 -4.43 -3.31
N VAL A 528 -12.86 -5.25 -2.29
CA VAL A 528 -12.69 -6.71 -2.37
C VAL A 528 -13.59 -7.32 -3.45
N SER A 529 -14.83 -6.85 -3.57
CA SER A 529 -15.76 -7.34 -4.60
C SER A 529 -15.26 -7.02 -6.01
N GLU A 530 -14.78 -5.81 -6.24
CA GLU A 530 -14.18 -5.42 -7.53
C GLU A 530 -12.90 -6.23 -7.81
N LEU A 531 -11.99 -6.33 -6.83
CA LEU A 531 -10.74 -7.08 -6.94
C LEU A 531 -10.94 -8.55 -7.33
N VAL A 532 -11.83 -9.27 -6.62
CA VAL A 532 -12.08 -10.70 -6.88
C VAL A 532 -12.66 -10.92 -8.28
N ILE A 533 -13.57 -10.03 -8.70
CA ILE A 533 -14.23 -10.15 -10.00
C ILE A 533 -13.26 -9.85 -11.15
N GLU A 534 -12.40 -8.85 -10.99
CA GLU A 534 -11.45 -8.44 -12.03
C GLU A 534 -10.25 -9.38 -12.14
N SER A 535 -9.68 -9.81 -11.00
CA SER A 535 -8.58 -10.79 -10.98
C SER A 535 -9.03 -12.21 -11.35
N ARG A 536 -10.31 -12.54 -11.16
CA ARG A 536 -10.87 -13.90 -11.27
C ARG A 536 -10.23 -14.93 -10.31
N GLU A 537 -9.53 -14.46 -9.28
CA GLU A 537 -8.86 -15.30 -8.28
C GLU A 537 -9.80 -15.63 -7.10
N PHE A 538 -10.98 -16.20 -7.41
CA PHE A 538 -12.03 -16.50 -6.42
C PHE A 538 -11.54 -17.44 -5.32
N ASP A 539 -10.99 -18.59 -5.70
CA ASP A 539 -10.55 -19.63 -4.77
C ASP A 539 -9.39 -19.17 -3.87
N MET A 540 -8.45 -18.40 -4.44
CA MET A 540 -7.29 -17.90 -3.70
C MET A 540 -7.72 -16.86 -2.65
N ILE A 541 -8.57 -15.92 -3.04
CA ILE A 541 -8.98 -14.83 -2.15
C ILE A 541 -10.05 -15.29 -1.15
N LEU A 542 -11.12 -15.90 -1.65
CA LEU A 542 -12.32 -16.25 -0.88
C LEU A 542 -12.32 -17.69 -0.36
N GLY A 543 -11.39 -18.54 -0.78
CA GLY A 543 -11.39 -19.96 -0.42
C GLY A 543 -12.28 -20.79 -1.33
N LYS A 544 -12.20 -22.11 -1.17
CA LYS A 544 -12.95 -23.08 -1.99
C LYS A 544 -13.62 -24.14 -1.12
N LEU A 545 -14.66 -24.77 -1.64
CA LEU A 545 -15.25 -25.96 -1.01
C LEU A 545 -14.47 -27.21 -1.42
N GLU A 546 -14.20 -28.07 -0.45
CA GLU A 546 -13.67 -29.41 -0.67
C GLU A 546 -14.84 -30.41 -0.88
N ASN A 547 -14.51 -31.63 -1.32
CA ASN A 547 -15.52 -32.64 -1.67
C ASN A 547 -16.41 -33.06 -0.49
N ASP A 548 -15.91 -32.95 0.73
CA ASP A 548 -16.65 -33.22 1.97
C ASP A 548 -17.61 -32.08 2.36
N GLY A 549 -17.64 -30.97 1.60
CA GLY A 549 -18.43 -29.78 1.92
C GLY A 549 -17.78 -28.87 2.95
N SER A 550 -16.57 -29.17 3.42
CA SER A 550 -15.76 -28.27 4.22
C SER A 550 -15.18 -27.15 3.35
N ARG A 551 -14.95 -25.98 3.95
CA ARG A 551 -14.35 -24.84 3.23
C ARG A 551 -12.85 -24.78 3.54
N LYS A 552 -12.03 -24.86 2.49
CA LYS A 552 -10.63 -24.48 2.55
C LYS A 552 -10.54 -22.94 2.61
N PRO A 553 -9.88 -22.37 3.64
CA PRO A 553 -9.78 -20.92 3.79
C PRO A 553 -8.97 -20.29 2.66
N GLY A 554 -9.36 -19.09 2.27
CA GLY A 554 -8.63 -18.22 1.35
C GLY A 554 -7.81 -17.17 2.09
N VAL A 555 -7.24 -16.23 1.35
CA VAL A 555 -6.47 -15.11 1.94
C VAL A 555 -7.37 -14.21 2.81
N ILE A 556 -8.65 -14.05 2.47
CA ILE A 556 -9.60 -13.19 3.19
C ILE A 556 -9.80 -13.61 4.66
N ASP A 557 -9.64 -14.91 4.96
CA ASP A 557 -9.80 -15.47 6.31
C ASP A 557 -8.76 -14.94 7.30
N LYS A 558 -7.64 -14.39 6.82
CA LYS A 558 -6.65 -13.73 7.67
C LYS A 558 -7.16 -12.42 8.25
N PHE A 559 -8.08 -11.74 7.56
CA PHE A 559 -8.52 -10.39 7.90
C PHE A 559 -9.82 -10.36 8.72
N THR A 560 -10.66 -11.39 8.58
CA THR A 560 -11.92 -11.50 9.31
C THR A 560 -12.26 -12.96 9.62
N LYS A 561 -12.85 -13.19 10.79
CA LYS A 561 -13.40 -14.49 11.17
C LYS A 561 -14.74 -14.78 10.49
N ASP A 562 -15.53 -13.74 10.23
CA ASP A 562 -16.80 -13.86 9.52
C ASP A 562 -16.63 -13.41 8.07
N THR A 563 -16.40 -14.37 7.18
CA THR A 563 -16.18 -14.15 5.75
C THR A 563 -17.49 -14.19 4.95
N LYS A 564 -18.58 -14.70 5.53
CA LYS A 564 -19.87 -14.88 4.84
C LYS A 564 -20.46 -13.57 4.28
N PRO A 565 -20.42 -12.42 4.98
CA PRO A 565 -20.93 -11.16 4.42
C PRO A 565 -20.14 -10.73 3.19
N ILE A 566 -18.83 -10.96 3.19
CA ILE A 566 -17.95 -10.63 2.07
C ILE A 566 -18.29 -11.52 0.88
N ILE A 567 -18.32 -12.84 1.09
CA ILE A 567 -18.59 -13.81 0.02
C ILE A 567 -19.98 -13.57 -0.59
N ASN A 568 -21.02 -13.33 0.23
CA ASN A 568 -22.36 -13.01 -0.28
C ASN A 568 -22.37 -11.70 -1.10
N LYS A 569 -21.59 -10.70 -0.69
CA LYS A 569 -21.49 -9.45 -1.45
C LYS A 569 -20.81 -9.67 -2.80
N VAL A 570 -19.70 -10.42 -2.84
CA VAL A 570 -19.04 -10.76 -4.10
C VAL A 570 -19.97 -11.60 -4.99
N ALA A 571 -20.71 -12.55 -4.41
CA ALA A 571 -21.69 -13.37 -5.14
C ALA A 571 -22.79 -12.51 -5.79
N SER A 572 -23.34 -11.53 -5.06
CA SER A 572 -24.33 -10.60 -5.58
C SER A 572 -23.77 -9.70 -6.71
N VAL A 573 -22.51 -9.28 -6.60
CA VAL A 573 -21.83 -8.53 -7.67
C VAL A 573 -21.57 -9.42 -8.89
N ALA A 574 -21.17 -10.67 -8.70
CA ALA A 574 -21.01 -11.65 -9.78
C ALA A 574 -22.34 -11.91 -10.51
N GLU A 575 -23.42 -12.09 -9.76
CA GLU A 575 -24.78 -12.27 -10.27
C GLU A 575 -25.24 -11.08 -11.10
N SER A 576 -25.04 -9.84 -10.61
CA SER A 576 -25.42 -8.63 -11.35
C SER A 576 -24.58 -8.40 -12.62
N LYS A 577 -23.35 -8.91 -12.67
CA LYS A 577 -22.50 -8.95 -13.87
C LYS A 577 -22.78 -10.12 -14.81
N GLY A 578 -23.73 -11.00 -14.48
CA GLY A 578 -24.10 -12.17 -15.29
C GLY A 578 -23.17 -13.38 -15.17
N LEU A 579 -22.26 -13.38 -14.19
CA LEU A 579 -21.36 -14.50 -13.90
C LEU A 579 -22.06 -15.55 -13.02
N PHE A 580 -23.14 -16.15 -13.52
CA PHE A 580 -24.05 -16.99 -12.73
C PHE A 580 -23.38 -18.25 -12.16
N GLU A 581 -22.47 -18.89 -12.89
CA GLU A 581 -21.76 -20.08 -12.39
C GLU A 581 -20.88 -19.75 -11.18
N GLU A 582 -20.11 -18.67 -11.26
CA GLU A 582 -19.27 -18.23 -10.14
C GLU A 582 -20.14 -17.72 -8.99
N ALA A 583 -21.23 -17.00 -9.27
CA ALA A 583 -22.18 -16.60 -8.24
C ALA A 583 -22.76 -17.82 -7.50
N ALA A 584 -23.12 -18.90 -8.19
CA ALA A 584 -23.61 -20.13 -7.58
C ALA A 584 -22.54 -20.79 -6.68
N LYS A 585 -21.27 -20.88 -7.13
CA LYS A 585 -20.17 -21.38 -6.28
C LYS A 585 -19.96 -20.52 -5.04
N LEU A 586 -20.01 -19.20 -5.18
CA LEU A 586 -19.82 -18.26 -4.08
C LEU A 586 -20.99 -18.30 -3.08
N TYR A 587 -22.23 -18.41 -3.53
CA TYR A 587 -23.37 -18.60 -2.63
C TYR A 587 -23.30 -19.96 -1.92
N ASP A 588 -22.79 -21.01 -2.57
CA ASP A 588 -22.55 -22.31 -1.94
C ASP A 588 -21.47 -22.19 -0.85
N LEU A 589 -20.38 -21.48 -1.15
CA LEU A 589 -19.31 -21.15 -0.21
C LEU A 589 -19.81 -20.33 1.00
N ALA A 590 -20.77 -19.42 0.77
CA ALA A 590 -21.41 -18.62 1.81
C ALA A 590 -22.51 -19.38 2.59
N LYS A 591 -22.82 -20.63 2.21
CA LYS A 591 -23.90 -21.47 2.75
C LYS A 591 -25.29 -20.85 2.56
N ASN A 592 -25.58 -20.34 1.38
CA ASN A 592 -26.89 -19.81 1.00
C ASN A 592 -27.58 -20.71 -0.04
N PRO A 593 -28.20 -21.82 0.39
CA PRO A 593 -28.64 -22.89 -0.53
C PRO A 593 -29.82 -22.48 -1.41
N ASP A 594 -30.69 -21.56 -0.97
CA ASP A 594 -31.81 -21.07 -1.79
C ASP A 594 -31.29 -20.35 -3.05
N LYS A 595 -30.31 -19.46 -2.89
CA LYS A 595 -29.69 -18.75 -4.02
C LYS A 595 -28.89 -19.67 -4.94
N VAL A 596 -28.25 -20.69 -4.40
CA VAL A 596 -27.54 -21.70 -5.20
C VAL A 596 -28.52 -22.42 -6.12
N LEU A 597 -29.62 -22.96 -5.57
CA LEU A 597 -30.58 -23.70 -6.38
C LEU A 597 -31.33 -22.81 -7.37
N GLU A 598 -31.65 -21.56 -7.01
CA GLU A 598 -32.25 -20.58 -7.93
C GLU A 598 -31.36 -20.35 -9.15
N LEU A 599 -30.06 -20.09 -8.94
CA LEU A 599 -29.10 -19.91 -10.02
C LEU A 599 -28.85 -21.19 -10.82
N MET A 600 -28.79 -22.34 -10.15
CA MET A 600 -28.64 -23.62 -10.84
C MET A 600 -29.85 -23.94 -11.71
N ASN A 601 -31.08 -23.66 -11.28
CA ASN A 601 -32.28 -23.83 -12.11
C ASN A 601 -32.20 -22.97 -13.38
N LYS A 602 -31.79 -21.70 -13.22
CA LYS A 602 -31.58 -20.77 -14.34
C LYS A 602 -30.47 -21.20 -15.29
N LEU A 603 -29.38 -21.80 -14.78
CA LEU A 603 -28.26 -22.29 -15.58
C LEU A 603 -28.58 -23.60 -16.30
N LEU A 604 -29.28 -24.52 -15.63
CA LEU A 604 -29.60 -25.84 -16.16
C LEU A 604 -30.69 -25.76 -17.21
N SER A 605 -31.75 -24.98 -16.97
CA SER A 605 -32.93 -24.95 -17.86
C SER A 605 -32.55 -24.78 -19.34
N PRO A 606 -31.74 -23.80 -19.77
CA PRO A 606 -31.39 -23.61 -21.19
C PRO A 606 -30.60 -24.76 -21.84
N VAL A 607 -29.96 -25.64 -21.06
CA VAL A 607 -29.04 -26.67 -21.57
C VAL A 607 -29.63 -28.08 -21.55
N ILE A 608 -30.86 -28.27 -21.05
CA ILE A 608 -31.45 -29.60 -20.79
C ILE A 608 -31.49 -30.49 -22.03
N SER A 609 -32.00 -29.97 -23.15
CA SER A 609 -32.19 -30.73 -24.39
C SER A 609 -30.93 -30.87 -25.25
N GLN A 610 -29.82 -30.25 -24.85
CA GLN A 610 -28.57 -30.32 -25.63
C GLN A 610 -27.94 -31.72 -25.52
N VAL A 611 -27.21 -32.16 -26.54
CA VAL A 611 -26.48 -33.43 -26.48
C VAL A 611 -25.32 -33.30 -25.49
N SER A 612 -25.25 -34.22 -24.53
CA SER A 612 -24.15 -34.27 -23.54
C SER A 612 -22.87 -34.78 -24.21
N ILE A 613 -21.98 -33.86 -24.59
CA ILE A 613 -20.63 -34.15 -25.07
C ILE A 613 -19.66 -33.94 -23.91
N PRO A 614 -18.63 -34.79 -23.72
CA PRO A 614 -17.63 -34.59 -22.67
C PRO A 614 -17.02 -33.18 -22.74
N GLN A 615 -16.91 -32.48 -21.59
CA GLN A 615 -16.45 -31.09 -21.48
C GLN A 615 -17.38 -30.02 -22.10
N SER A 616 -18.56 -30.40 -22.58
CA SER A 616 -19.58 -29.43 -22.99
C SER A 616 -20.06 -28.59 -21.81
N ASN A 617 -20.66 -27.45 -22.11
CA ASN A 617 -21.27 -26.61 -21.08
C ASN A 617 -22.33 -27.38 -20.27
N LYS A 618 -23.15 -28.20 -20.96
CA LYS A 618 -24.12 -29.09 -20.31
C LYS A 618 -23.45 -30.06 -19.35
N ASP A 619 -22.38 -30.75 -19.78
CA ASP A 619 -21.65 -31.72 -18.95
C ASP A 619 -21.05 -31.06 -17.70
N ARG A 620 -20.43 -29.88 -17.84
CA ARG A 620 -19.88 -29.13 -16.72
C ARG A 620 -20.95 -28.68 -15.72
N LEU A 621 -22.08 -28.13 -16.19
CA LEU A 621 -23.20 -27.71 -15.35
C LEU A 621 -23.89 -28.91 -14.69
N LYS A 622 -24.02 -30.03 -15.40
CA LYS A 622 -24.56 -31.29 -14.88
C LYS A 622 -23.68 -31.80 -13.74
N ASN A 623 -22.36 -31.86 -13.93
CA ASN A 623 -21.43 -32.33 -12.90
C ASN A 623 -21.46 -31.44 -11.66
N MET A 624 -21.55 -30.11 -11.85
CA MET A 624 -21.73 -29.17 -10.74
C MET A 624 -23.06 -29.40 -10.00
N ALA A 625 -24.17 -29.58 -10.72
CA ALA A 625 -25.48 -29.84 -10.14
C ALA A 625 -25.53 -31.15 -9.36
N HIS A 626 -24.95 -32.23 -9.88
CA HIS A 626 -24.86 -33.52 -9.19
C HIS A 626 -24.05 -33.39 -7.89
N SER A 627 -22.90 -32.71 -7.96
CA SER A 627 -22.05 -32.47 -6.79
C SER A 627 -22.79 -31.69 -5.69
N ILE A 628 -23.57 -30.66 -6.04
CA ILE A 628 -24.41 -29.91 -5.10
C ILE A 628 -25.53 -30.79 -4.53
N ALA A 629 -26.23 -31.55 -5.38
CA ALA A 629 -27.33 -32.42 -4.99
C ALA A 629 -26.90 -33.50 -3.98
N GLU A 630 -25.78 -34.17 -4.25
CA GLU A 630 -25.20 -35.18 -3.36
C GLU A 630 -24.83 -34.56 -2.00
N ARG A 631 -24.15 -33.41 -2.01
CA ARG A 631 -23.78 -32.71 -0.77
C ARG A 631 -25.02 -32.29 0.03
N TYR A 632 -26.02 -31.70 -0.61
CA TYR A 632 -27.20 -31.18 0.09
C TYR A 632 -28.03 -32.31 0.69
N LYS A 633 -28.13 -33.44 -0.02
CA LYS A 633 -28.79 -34.65 0.48
C LYS A 633 -28.03 -35.27 1.65
N ALA A 634 -26.70 -35.38 1.55
CA ALA A 634 -25.87 -35.94 2.62
C ALA A 634 -25.92 -35.11 3.91
N HIS A 635 -25.99 -33.78 3.79
CA HIS A 635 -26.00 -32.84 4.92
C HIS A 635 -27.41 -32.50 5.43
N GLY A 636 -28.46 -33.03 4.81
CA GLY A 636 -29.85 -32.74 5.19
C GLY A 636 -30.25 -31.27 5.01
N ILE A 637 -29.66 -30.58 4.03
CA ILE A 637 -29.93 -29.15 3.77
C ILE A 637 -31.32 -29.04 3.13
N SER A 638 -32.23 -28.32 3.79
CA SER A 638 -33.59 -28.09 3.31
C SER A 638 -33.73 -26.65 2.82
N THR A 639 -34.09 -26.48 1.54
CA THR A 639 -34.38 -25.19 0.90
C THR A 639 -35.88 -24.97 0.78
N THR A 640 -36.26 -23.81 0.24
CA THR A 640 -37.65 -23.56 -0.17
C THR A 640 -38.14 -24.69 -1.09
N LYS A 641 -39.23 -25.36 -0.66
CA LYS A 641 -39.83 -26.50 -1.37
C LYS A 641 -39.97 -26.32 -2.90
N PRO A 642 -40.45 -25.17 -3.43
CA PRO A 642 -40.62 -25.02 -4.89
C PRO A 642 -39.28 -25.01 -5.63
N VAL A 643 -38.28 -24.27 -5.14
CA VAL A 643 -36.96 -24.17 -5.79
C VAL A 643 -36.27 -25.53 -5.79
N ASN A 644 -36.40 -26.26 -4.68
CA ASN A 644 -35.85 -27.61 -4.53
C ASN A 644 -36.51 -28.61 -5.48
N SER A 645 -37.85 -28.59 -5.57
CA SER A 645 -38.58 -29.50 -6.48
C SER A 645 -38.25 -29.22 -7.93
N THR A 646 -38.14 -27.95 -8.33
CA THR A 646 -37.72 -27.56 -9.69
C THR A 646 -36.32 -28.09 -9.98
N PHE A 647 -35.36 -27.93 -9.06
CA PHE A 647 -33.99 -28.39 -9.26
C PHE A 647 -33.88 -29.90 -9.50
N PHE A 648 -34.52 -30.72 -8.67
CA PHE A 648 -34.51 -32.17 -8.86
C PHE A 648 -35.27 -32.60 -10.12
N LEU A 649 -36.35 -31.92 -10.47
CA LEU A 649 -37.07 -32.16 -11.71
C LEU A 649 -36.22 -31.87 -12.95
N LEU A 650 -35.45 -30.77 -12.94
CA LEU A 650 -34.52 -30.44 -14.02
C LEU A 650 -33.38 -31.48 -14.13
N LEU A 651 -32.89 -32.01 -13.01
CA LEU A 651 -31.89 -33.10 -13.00
C LEU A 651 -32.44 -34.40 -13.58
N ASP A 652 -33.67 -34.77 -13.24
CA ASP A 652 -34.33 -35.94 -13.81
C ASP A 652 -34.59 -35.75 -15.32
N LEU A 653 -34.98 -34.54 -15.75
CA LEU A 653 -35.12 -34.20 -17.16
C LEU A 653 -33.79 -34.29 -17.93
N ILE A 654 -32.68 -33.85 -17.34
CA ILE A 654 -31.34 -34.04 -17.93
C ILE A 654 -31.04 -35.52 -18.13
N THR A 655 -31.37 -36.35 -17.12
CA THR A 655 -31.19 -37.81 -17.20
C THR A 655 -32.04 -38.41 -18.32
N PHE A 656 -33.29 -37.97 -18.48
CA PHE A 656 -34.15 -38.35 -19.60
C PHE A 656 -33.53 -38.04 -20.96
N PHE A 657 -33.10 -36.79 -21.19
CA PHE A 657 -32.52 -36.39 -22.47
C PHE A 657 -31.19 -37.09 -22.76
N ASP A 658 -30.39 -37.38 -21.74
CA ASP A 658 -29.14 -38.11 -21.90
C ASP A 658 -29.38 -39.57 -22.34
N GLU A 659 -30.34 -40.27 -21.72
CA GLU A 659 -30.74 -41.63 -22.12
C GLU A 659 -31.37 -41.64 -23.52
N TYR A 660 -32.18 -40.62 -23.85
CA TYR A 660 -32.76 -40.46 -25.18
C TYR A 660 -31.67 -40.28 -26.26
N HIS A 661 -30.71 -39.39 -26.03
CA HIS A 661 -29.61 -39.16 -26.98
C HIS A 661 -28.64 -40.36 -27.06
N ALA A 662 -28.51 -41.15 -26.00
CA ALA A 662 -27.74 -42.39 -26.00
C ALA A 662 -28.45 -43.53 -26.78
N GLY A 663 -29.71 -43.35 -27.19
CA GLY A 663 -30.50 -44.35 -27.90
C GLY A 663 -31.17 -45.38 -26.99
N HIS A 664 -31.15 -45.19 -25.66
CA HIS A 664 -31.82 -46.05 -24.69
C HIS A 664 -33.29 -45.63 -24.53
N ILE A 665 -34.09 -45.84 -25.59
CA ILE A 665 -35.47 -45.35 -25.67
C ILE A 665 -36.37 -45.91 -24.55
N ASP A 666 -36.21 -47.19 -24.18
CA ASP A 666 -37.02 -47.81 -23.12
C ASP A 666 -36.79 -47.13 -21.76
N LYS A 667 -35.53 -46.87 -21.41
CA LYS A 667 -35.18 -46.17 -20.16
C LYS A 667 -35.66 -44.72 -20.16
N ALA A 668 -35.53 -44.03 -21.30
CA ALA A 668 -36.05 -42.68 -21.45
C ALA A 668 -37.57 -42.66 -21.25
N PHE A 669 -38.28 -43.64 -21.80
CA PHE A 669 -39.73 -43.78 -21.63
C PHE A 669 -40.12 -44.02 -20.15
N ASP A 670 -39.42 -44.90 -19.45
CA ASP A 670 -39.65 -45.15 -18.02
C ASP A 670 -39.46 -43.88 -17.16
N ILE A 671 -38.43 -43.07 -17.48
CA ILE A 671 -38.16 -41.82 -16.76
C ILE A 671 -39.28 -40.80 -16.99
N ILE A 672 -39.72 -40.58 -18.24
CA ILE A 672 -40.76 -39.59 -18.52
C ILE A 672 -42.14 -40.01 -17.98
N GLU A 673 -42.43 -41.31 -17.95
CA GLU A 673 -43.62 -41.86 -17.29
C GLU A 673 -43.61 -41.58 -15.79
N ARG A 674 -42.46 -41.82 -15.12
CA ARG A 674 -42.30 -41.56 -13.68
C ARG A 674 -42.39 -40.07 -13.35
N LEU A 675 -41.90 -39.21 -14.22
CA LEU A 675 -41.92 -37.76 -14.05
C LEU A 675 -43.33 -37.17 -14.10
N LYS A 676 -44.31 -37.88 -14.69
CA LYS A 676 -45.72 -37.46 -14.73
C LYS A 676 -45.92 -36.04 -15.29
N LEU A 677 -45.06 -35.68 -16.24
CA LEU A 677 -45.05 -34.37 -16.88
C LEU A 677 -45.99 -34.30 -18.07
N VAL A 678 -46.03 -35.36 -18.88
CA VAL A 678 -46.86 -35.48 -20.07
C VAL A 678 -47.97 -36.52 -19.87
N PRO A 679 -49.17 -36.34 -20.45
CA PRO A 679 -50.23 -37.33 -20.39
C PRO A 679 -49.95 -38.49 -21.35
N LEU A 680 -49.66 -39.67 -20.80
CA LEU A 680 -49.47 -40.90 -21.59
C LEU A 680 -50.79 -41.62 -21.92
N SER A 681 -51.89 -41.23 -21.27
CA SER A 681 -53.25 -41.70 -21.59
C SER A 681 -54.21 -40.51 -21.61
N GLN A 682 -55.31 -40.67 -22.35
CA GLN A 682 -56.32 -39.63 -22.55
C GLN A 682 -57.00 -39.18 -21.24
N GLU A 683 -57.05 -40.07 -20.24
CA GLU A 683 -57.68 -39.83 -18.94
C GLU A 683 -56.89 -38.83 -18.07
N TYR A 684 -55.57 -38.73 -18.26
CA TYR A 684 -54.71 -37.84 -17.46
C TYR A 684 -54.52 -36.44 -18.07
N VAL A 685 -55.09 -36.15 -19.25
CA VAL A 685 -54.86 -34.90 -19.98
C VAL A 685 -55.31 -33.68 -19.17
N GLU A 686 -56.54 -33.70 -18.63
CA GLU A 686 -57.07 -32.57 -17.84
C GLU A 686 -56.28 -32.34 -16.53
N GLU A 687 -55.89 -33.43 -15.85
CA GLU A 687 -55.06 -33.39 -14.65
C GLU A 687 -53.71 -32.72 -14.94
N ARG A 688 -53.05 -33.11 -16.04
CA ARG A 688 -51.73 -32.59 -16.42
C ARG A 688 -51.79 -31.12 -16.86
N VAL A 689 -52.84 -30.71 -17.58
CA VAL A 689 -53.06 -29.29 -17.94
C VAL A 689 -53.31 -28.43 -16.71
N ALA A 690 -54.05 -28.93 -15.71
CA ALA A 690 -54.23 -28.24 -14.44
C ALA A 690 -52.92 -28.14 -13.64
N ALA A 691 -52.11 -29.20 -13.63
CA ALA A 691 -50.81 -29.23 -12.98
C ALA A 691 -49.77 -28.33 -13.67
N PHE A 692 -49.85 -28.16 -14.99
CA PHE A 692 -48.93 -27.31 -15.78
C PHE A 692 -48.83 -25.88 -15.24
N ARG A 693 -49.96 -25.31 -14.79
CA ARG A 693 -50.01 -23.96 -14.21
C ARG A 693 -49.23 -23.79 -12.91
N ASN A 694 -48.86 -24.90 -12.26
CA ASN A 694 -48.14 -24.91 -11.00
C ASN A 694 -46.62 -25.18 -11.18
N PHE A 695 -46.16 -25.46 -12.40
CA PHE A 695 -44.74 -25.58 -12.69
C PHE A 695 -44.07 -24.20 -12.77
N SER A 696 -42.80 -24.15 -12.38
CA SER A 696 -42.01 -22.93 -12.51
C SER A 696 -41.66 -22.64 -13.96
N ASP A 697 -41.39 -21.38 -14.30
CA ASP A 697 -41.10 -20.96 -15.68
C ASP A 697 -39.95 -21.78 -16.31
N GLU A 698 -38.94 -22.15 -15.50
CA GLU A 698 -37.79 -22.95 -15.93
C GLU A 698 -38.16 -24.35 -16.43
N VAL A 699 -39.29 -24.90 -15.98
CA VAL A 699 -39.81 -26.21 -16.38
C VAL A 699 -40.90 -26.05 -17.44
N SER A 700 -41.80 -25.07 -17.25
CA SER A 700 -42.91 -24.78 -18.16
C SER A 700 -42.45 -24.41 -19.57
N GLN A 701 -41.24 -23.89 -19.75
CA GLN A 701 -40.67 -23.63 -21.07
C GLN A 701 -40.37 -24.90 -21.88
N TRP A 702 -40.14 -26.04 -21.21
CA TRP A 702 -39.74 -27.30 -21.86
C TRP A 702 -40.89 -28.27 -22.10
N LEU A 703 -41.97 -28.12 -21.33
CA LEU A 703 -43.22 -28.85 -21.48
C LEU A 703 -44.05 -28.25 -22.61
#